data_AF-A0A315Z5N9-F1
#
_entry.id   AF-A0A315Z5N9-F1
#
_cell.length_a   1.000
_cell.length_b   1.000
_cell.length_c   1.000
_cell.angle_alpha   90.00
_cell.angle_beta   90.00
_cell.angle_gamma   90.00
#
_symmetry.space_group_name_H-M   'P 1'
#
loop_
_entity.id
_entity.type
_entity.pdbx_description
1 polymer ?
#
loop_
_entity_poly.entity_id
_entity_poly.type
_entity_poly.pdbx_seq_one_letter_code
_entity_poly.pdbx_strand_id
1 'polypeptide(L)'
;MIVKELVPTNKKSLLSAPLLSFSNIDNKKPYLDRSKKAQLRRLKVNEHWDQYIQHTADYISNYTVQDFKNPETLNLLWSLAKKCQEHDENELAKDLYRLILKHDRRFLRVALEKYDSLNYNDQIIYADTSHYYRLVEQRKLIDTLAVPKDVLVEMSDNINSIFDDYGMTYSVFDQALLFTSNRTDRDTSDLAIIKEDLYGAKINEDIFIAYKEKYDWTEAVPFDAINSEYKEGSPCMSQDGQELYFVRCNSSLGLGDCDLYVSKKDAEGNWGVPENLGPNVNSVNWDSHPTLSPKADTLYFSSNRGGGFGGSDLYYSTKNHDGEWNKARNMGPVINTKNDEVSPFFHPKYSVLYFSSNGQLLNFGNFDIYKSYLLPDGKHTEPLNVGPLVNGIGNEFYFSIDTDSKWLFYSKSSKGKAGDVLNIHSFGLPMGAKPNNTIRFSGIVKEPTTGETFEGVVTIIDVSEATEVAPRHIRPDGSFDFELIDNRDYLLIVEGDNFFKFEELFHLNGETHVEIPVVRNNTSITFESIDFESGSYRLLPEMENNLHLIIQFLEQYPDFHIMVIGHTDEDGNHQLNIDLSQKRADAIRDYILSYGGFENDRVYAFGLGSTAPIHTVADTEEEKRMNRRVEFKIFRSTNELQEKYKELLN
;
A
#
# COMPACT_ATOMS: atom_id res chain seq x y z
N MET A 1 19.36 -12.59 -18.28
CA MET A 1 19.30 -11.17 -18.70
C MET A 1 19.69 -10.33 -17.50
N ILE A 2 20.80 -9.60 -17.55
CA ILE A 2 21.27 -8.77 -16.44
C ILE A 2 20.55 -7.43 -16.53
N VAL A 3 19.93 -7.00 -15.43
CA VAL A 3 19.39 -5.64 -15.30
C VAL A 3 20.55 -4.67 -15.42
N LYS A 4 20.46 -3.72 -16.36
CA LYS A 4 21.39 -2.58 -16.38
C LYS A 4 21.27 -1.90 -15.03
N GLU A 5 22.42 -1.69 -14.36
CA GLU A 5 22.58 -1.08 -13.04
C GLU A 5 21.41 -0.18 -12.64
N LEU A 6 20.79 -0.47 -11.49
CA LEU A 6 19.72 0.32 -10.88
C LEU A 6 20.14 1.80 -10.89
N VAL A 7 19.55 2.62 -11.77
CA VAL A 7 19.93 4.03 -11.89
C VAL A 7 19.09 4.85 -10.92
N PRO A 8 19.71 5.51 -9.92
CA PRO A 8 18.98 6.42 -9.05
C PRO A 8 18.38 7.56 -9.88
N THR A 9 17.10 7.89 -9.64
CA THR A 9 16.44 9.00 -10.35
C THR A 9 16.26 10.19 -9.43
N ASN A 10 16.59 11.39 -9.91
CA ASN A 10 16.31 12.66 -9.22
C ASN A 10 14.83 13.07 -9.34
N LYS A 11 13.89 12.17 -9.03
CA LYS A 11 12.50 12.57 -8.81
C LYS A 11 12.34 13.04 -7.36
N LYS A 12 11.34 13.90 -7.14
CA LYS A 12 11.13 14.64 -5.89
C LYS A 12 10.65 13.68 -4.80
N SER A 13 11.15 13.89 -3.58
CA SER A 13 10.60 13.38 -2.31
C SER A 13 9.07 13.18 -2.36
N LEU A 14 8.62 11.94 -2.19
CA LEU A 14 7.20 11.54 -2.07
C LEU A 14 6.43 12.29 -0.98
N LEU A 15 7.11 12.72 0.08
CA LEU A 15 6.48 13.43 1.19
C LEU A 15 6.40 14.92 0.89
N SER A 16 5.32 15.34 0.24
CA SER A 16 4.94 16.74 0.10
C SER A 16 3.59 17.00 0.73
N ALA A 17 3.48 18.10 1.48
CA ALA A 17 2.17 18.60 1.89
C ALA A 17 1.42 19.17 0.68
N PRO A 18 0.08 19.13 0.70
CA PRO A 18 -0.74 19.87 -0.25
C PRO A 18 -0.30 21.33 -0.38
N LEU A 19 -0.42 21.86 -1.59
CA LEU A 19 0.00 23.23 -1.91
C LEU A 19 -0.85 24.27 -1.18
N LEU A 20 -2.11 23.94 -0.85
CA LEU A 20 -3.02 24.81 -0.12
C LEU A 20 -3.00 24.53 1.38
N SER A 21 -3.01 25.61 2.16
CA SER A 21 -3.14 25.56 3.62
C SER A 21 -4.28 26.46 4.09
N PHE A 22 -5.03 26.02 5.10
CA PHE A 22 -6.26 26.68 5.55
C PHE A 22 -6.12 27.24 6.96
N SER A 23 -5.85 28.55 7.08
CA SER A 23 -5.56 29.17 8.39
C SER A 23 -6.81 29.52 9.21
N ASN A 24 -7.97 29.64 8.56
CA ASN A 24 -9.19 30.19 9.14
C ASN A 24 -10.24 29.13 9.50
N ILE A 25 -9.83 27.87 9.61
CA ILE A 25 -10.78 26.75 9.56
C ILE A 25 -11.84 26.80 10.67
N ASP A 26 -11.44 27.19 11.89
CA ASP A 26 -12.31 27.22 13.08
C ASP A 26 -13.30 28.42 13.12
N ASN A 27 -13.29 29.29 12.11
CA ASN A 27 -14.22 30.41 12.05
C ASN A 27 -15.65 29.94 11.73
N LYS A 28 -16.62 30.42 12.53
CA LYS A 28 -18.04 30.01 12.44
C LYS A 28 -18.79 30.51 11.21
N LYS A 29 -18.20 31.39 10.40
CA LYS A 29 -18.85 31.98 9.21
C LYS A 29 -18.03 31.67 7.96
N PRO A 30 -18.66 31.53 6.79
CA PRO A 30 -17.96 31.44 5.52
C PRO A 30 -17.04 32.66 5.31
N TYR A 31 -15.88 32.44 4.70
CA TYR A 31 -14.95 33.52 4.39
C TYR A 31 -15.52 34.44 3.29
N LEU A 32 -15.48 35.75 3.55
CA LEU A 32 -15.95 36.74 2.59
C LEU A 32 -15.13 38.03 2.63
N ASP A 33 -14.18 38.14 1.70
CA ASP A 33 -13.60 39.42 1.29
C ASP A 33 -14.22 39.89 -0.03
N ARG A 34 -15.03 40.97 0.03
CA ARG A 34 -15.72 41.54 -1.14
C ARG A 34 -14.74 42.22 -2.11
N SER A 35 -13.68 42.83 -1.61
CA SER A 35 -12.67 43.52 -2.43
C SER A 35 -11.91 42.49 -3.27
N LYS A 36 -11.41 41.43 -2.63
CA LYS A 36 -10.74 40.33 -3.33
C LYS A 36 -11.68 39.64 -4.31
N LYS A 37 -12.94 39.35 -3.96
CA LYS A 37 -13.91 38.78 -4.93
C LYS A 37 -14.13 39.68 -6.15
N ALA A 38 -14.18 41.00 -5.99
CA ALA A 38 -14.27 41.93 -7.11
C ALA A 38 -12.99 41.90 -7.98
N GLN A 39 -11.81 41.80 -7.36
CA GLN A 39 -10.54 41.64 -8.07
C GLN A 39 -10.51 40.34 -8.89
N LEU A 40 -10.88 39.20 -8.30
CA LEU A 40 -10.94 37.91 -9.01
C LEU A 40 -11.85 37.97 -10.24
N ARG A 41 -13.01 38.64 -10.12
CA ARG A 41 -13.92 38.86 -11.26
C ARG A 41 -13.27 39.68 -12.37
N ARG A 42 -12.53 40.75 -12.03
CA ARG A 42 -11.82 41.58 -13.01
C ARG A 42 -10.72 40.79 -13.72
N LEU A 43 -9.91 40.04 -12.97
CA LEU A 43 -8.85 39.20 -13.54
C LEU A 43 -9.42 38.16 -14.50
N LYS A 44 -10.55 37.52 -14.12
CA LYS A 44 -11.25 36.55 -14.97
C LYS A 44 -11.80 37.17 -16.25
N VAL A 45 -12.41 38.36 -16.17
CA VAL A 45 -12.97 39.07 -17.35
C VAL A 45 -11.88 39.54 -18.30
N ASN A 46 -10.73 39.94 -17.77
CA ASN A 46 -9.59 40.40 -18.56
C ASN A 46 -8.65 39.25 -18.98
N GLU A 47 -9.01 37.99 -18.70
CA GLU A 47 -8.23 36.80 -19.06
C GLU A 47 -6.79 36.80 -18.50
N HIS A 48 -6.55 37.46 -17.37
CA HIS A 48 -5.27 37.42 -16.66
C HIS A 48 -5.17 36.14 -15.83
N TRP A 49 -5.00 34.99 -16.50
CA TRP A 49 -5.17 33.66 -15.90
C TRP A 49 -4.14 33.33 -14.81
N ASP A 50 -2.86 33.64 -15.00
CA ASP A 50 -1.82 33.35 -13.99
C ASP A 50 -2.11 34.09 -12.67
N GLN A 51 -2.44 35.39 -12.77
CA GLN A 51 -2.85 36.21 -11.64
C GLN A 51 -4.17 35.70 -11.03
N TYR A 52 -5.12 35.29 -11.88
CA TYR A 52 -6.39 34.73 -11.41
C TYR A 52 -6.17 33.45 -10.60
N ILE A 53 -5.32 32.53 -11.07
CA ILE A 53 -5.00 31.28 -10.38
C ILE A 53 -4.38 31.58 -9.02
N GLN A 54 -3.30 32.38 -9.00
CA GLN A 54 -2.60 32.73 -7.75
C GLN A 54 -3.53 33.42 -6.75
N HIS A 55 -4.24 34.47 -7.15
CA HIS A 55 -5.12 35.20 -6.25
C HIS A 55 -6.34 34.39 -5.80
N THR A 56 -6.82 33.45 -6.62
CA THR A 56 -7.93 32.56 -6.22
C THR A 56 -7.44 31.52 -5.22
N ALA A 57 -6.24 30.96 -5.39
CA ALA A 57 -5.61 30.06 -4.42
C ALA A 57 -5.40 30.75 -3.07
N ASP A 58 -4.91 31.99 -3.06
CA ASP A 58 -4.77 32.81 -1.85
C ASP A 58 -6.12 33.07 -1.17
N TYR A 59 -7.17 33.33 -1.98
CA TYR A 59 -8.53 33.52 -1.47
C TYR A 59 -9.09 32.25 -0.83
N ILE A 60 -8.91 31.09 -1.48
CA ILE A 60 -9.39 29.79 -1.00
C ILE A 60 -8.64 29.34 0.25
N SER A 61 -7.36 29.67 0.39
CA SER A 61 -6.55 29.37 1.59
C SER A 61 -7.10 30.01 2.88
N ASN A 62 -8.05 30.95 2.75
CA ASN A 62 -8.76 31.58 3.86
C ASN A 62 -10.11 30.94 4.16
N TYR A 63 -10.49 29.86 3.48
CA TYR A 63 -11.76 29.16 3.70
C TYR A 63 -11.87 28.63 5.12
N THR A 64 -13.11 28.60 5.60
CA THR A 64 -13.53 28.01 6.86
C THR A 64 -14.24 26.69 6.57
N VAL A 65 -14.54 25.89 7.60
CA VAL A 65 -15.35 24.67 7.40
C VAL A 65 -16.66 24.97 6.68
N GLN A 66 -17.28 26.12 6.95
CA GLN A 66 -18.56 26.48 6.36
C GLN A 66 -18.47 26.72 4.85
N ASP A 67 -17.31 27.11 4.32
CA ASP A 67 -17.10 27.27 2.89
C ASP A 67 -17.09 25.90 2.17
N PHE A 68 -16.62 24.83 2.82
CA PHE A 68 -16.66 23.47 2.26
C PHE A 68 -18.06 22.84 2.30
N LYS A 69 -18.98 23.42 3.08
CA LYS A 69 -20.41 23.03 3.10
C LYS A 69 -21.27 23.83 2.13
N ASN A 70 -20.74 24.91 1.54
CA ASN A 70 -21.50 25.82 0.70
C ASN A 70 -21.30 25.51 -0.81
N PRO A 71 -22.39 25.20 -1.55
CA PRO A 71 -22.35 24.95 -2.98
C PRO A 71 -21.66 26.01 -3.84
N GLU A 72 -21.79 27.29 -3.49
CA GLU A 72 -21.25 28.41 -4.27
C GLU A 72 -19.73 28.54 -4.15
N THR A 73 -19.19 28.30 -2.96
CA THR A 73 -17.74 28.33 -2.68
C THR A 73 -17.05 27.09 -3.25
N LEU A 74 -17.70 25.94 -3.19
CA LEU A 74 -17.25 24.72 -3.90
C LEU A 74 -17.18 24.90 -5.42
N ASN A 75 -18.06 25.71 -6.02
CA ASN A 75 -17.97 26.05 -7.45
C ASN A 75 -16.71 26.87 -7.78
N LEU A 76 -16.17 27.65 -6.83
CA LEU A 76 -14.93 28.38 -7.03
C LEU A 76 -13.73 27.44 -7.03
N LEU A 77 -13.68 26.48 -6.10
CA LEU A 77 -12.69 25.38 -6.08
C LEU A 77 -12.69 24.64 -7.43
N TRP A 78 -13.87 24.23 -7.91
CA TRP A 78 -14.04 23.56 -9.20
C TRP A 78 -13.56 24.41 -10.38
N SER A 79 -13.91 25.70 -10.39
CA SER A 79 -13.50 26.63 -11.44
C SER A 79 -11.98 26.84 -11.45
N LEU A 80 -11.35 26.87 -10.27
CA LEU A 80 -9.91 26.97 -10.13
C LEU A 80 -9.23 25.68 -10.60
N ALA A 81 -9.72 24.51 -10.19
CA ALA A 81 -9.14 23.21 -10.57
C ALA A 81 -9.05 23.05 -12.08
N LYS A 82 -10.15 23.36 -12.79
CA LYS A 82 -10.18 23.35 -14.26
C LYS A 82 -9.16 24.32 -14.87
N LYS A 83 -9.07 25.53 -14.32
CA LYS A 83 -8.14 26.54 -14.84
C LYS A 83 -6.69 26.18 -14.58
N CYS A 84 -6.38 25.56 -13.44
CA CYS A 84 -5.05 25.03 -13.18
C CYS A 84 -4.68 23.96 -14.21
N GLN A 85 -5.59 23.01 -14.48
CA GLN A 85 -5.37 21.96 -15.48
C GLN A 85 -5.23 22.50 -16.91
N GLU A 86 -5.97 23.55 -17.29
CA GLU A 86 -5.85 24.21 -18.61
C GLU A 86 -4.52 24.96 -18.80
N HIS A 87 -3.82 25.29 -17.71
CA HIS A 87 -2.57 26.07 -17.68
C HIS A 87 -1.39 25.24 -17.14
N ASP A 88 -1.46 23.91 -17.20
CA ASP A 88 -0.41 22.98 -16.77
C ASP A 88 0.01 23.05 -15.28
N GLU A 89 -0.80 23.68 -14.42
CA GLU A 89 -0.66 23.71 -12.96
C GLU A 89 -1.22 22.42 -12.33
N ASN A 90 -0.71 21.28 -12.78
CA ASN A 90 -1.30 19.96 -12.54
C ASN A 90 -1.33 19.55 -11.07
N GLU A 91 -0.29 19.86 -10.29
CA GLU A 91 -0.23 19.51 -8.86
C GLU A 91 -1.30 20.27 -8.04
N LEU A 92 -1.48 21.56 -8.31
CA LEU A 92 -2.54 22.33 -7.68
C LEU A 92 -3.93 21.85 -8.14
N ALA A 93 -4.07 21.49 -9.42
CA ALA A 93 -5.31 20.92 -9.94
C ALA A 93 -5.66 19.59 -9.22
N LYS A 94 -4.69 18.69 -9.02
CA LYS A 94 -4.84 17.44 -8.27
C LYS A 94 -5.35 17.70 -6.84
N ASP A 95 -4.71 18.61 -6.11
CA ASP A 95 -5.11 18.99 -4.75
C ASP A 95 -6.55 19.53 -4.70
N LEU A 96 -6.91 20.40 -5.63
CA LEU A 96 -8.24 20.98 -5.70
C LEU A 96 -9.31 19.94 -6.04
N TYR A 97 -9.08 19.05 -7.00
CA TYR A 97 -10.01 17.97 -7.31
C TYR A 97 -10.17 17.00 -6.13
N ARG A 98 -9.08 16.72 -5.39
CA ARG A 98 -9.13 15.90 -4.17
C ARG A 98 -10.02 16.52 -3.10
N LEU A 99 -9.87 17.81 -2.83
CA LEU A 99 -10.75 18.55 -1.90
C LEU A 99 -12.22 18.49 -2.34
N ILE A 100 -12.49 18.60 -3.64
CA ILE A 100 -13.85 18.52 -4.18
C ILE A 100 -14.42 17.11 -3.99
N LEU A 101 -13.65 16.06 -4.25
CA LEU A 101 -14.09 14.67 -4.05
C LEU A 101 -14.43 14.39 -2.57
N LYS A 102 -13.59 14.88 -1.64
CA LYS A 102 -13.79 14.77 -0.19
C LYS A 102 -15.05 15.50 0.28
N HIS A 103 -15.41 16.65 -0.30
CA HIS A 103 -16.46 17.53 0.25
C HIS A 103 -17.70 17.75 -0.63
N ASP A 104 -17.69 17.38 -1.91
CA ASP A 104 -18.79 17.62 -2.84
C ASP A 104 -19.26 16.32 -3.53
N ARG A 105 -20.56 16.04 -3.48
CA ARG A 105 -21.15 14.89 -4.19
C ARG A 105 -21.66 15.25 -5.59
N ARG A 106 -21.83 16.53 -5.90
CA ARG A 106 -22.45 17.00 -7.16
C ARG A 106 -21.58 16.76 -8.38
N PHE A 107 -20.26 16.92 -8.21
CA PHE A 107 -19.28 16.76 -9.30
C PHE A 107 -18.54 15.42 -9.24
N LEU A 108 -18.95 14.48 -8.37
CA LEU A 108 -18.17 13.29 -8.04
C LEU A 108 -17.60 12.58 -9.27
N ARG A 109 -18.46 12.20 -10.23
CA ARG A 109 -18.03 11.47 -11.43
C ARG A 109 -17.02 12.26 -12.28
N VAL A 110 -17.33 13.52 -12.58
CA VAL A 110 -16.49 14.36 -13.46
C VAL A 110 -15.20 14.77 -12.75
N ALA A 111 -15.26 15.04 -11.44
CA ALA A 111 -14.09 15.33 -10.62
C ALA A 111 -13.16 14.13 -10.53
N LEU A 112 -13.73 12.92 -10.39
CA LEU A 112 -12.98 11.68 -10.34
C LEU A 112 -12.29 11.41 -11.68
N GLU A 113 -13.03 11.49 -12.79
CA GLU A 113 -12.46 11.39 -14.15
C GLU A 113 -11.29 12.37 -14.37
N LYS A 114 -11.43 13.62 -13.91
CA LYS A 114 -10.37 14.64 -14.03
C LYS A 114 -9.18 14.36 -13.11
N TYR A 115 -9.43 14.00 -11.86
CA TYR A 115 -8.40 13.62 -10.90
C TYR A 115 -7.60 12.41 -11.38
N ASP A 116 -8.30 11.37 -11.84
CA ASP A 116 -7.70 10.16 -12.38
C ASP A 116 -6.89 10.44 -13.64
N SER A 117 -7.36 11.31 -14.53
CA SER A 117 -6.59 11.71 -15.72
C SER A 117 -5.26 12.40 -15.39
N LEU A 118 -5.19 13.10 -14.25
CA LEU A 118 -3.97 13.75 -13.77
C LEU A 118 -3.08 12.79 -12.97
N ASN A 119 -3.66 11.73 -12.40
CA ASN A 119 -2.97 10.76 -11.57
C ASN A 119 -2.76 9.40 -12.23
N TYR A 120 -2.98 9.27 -13.54
CA TYR A 120 -2.92 7.99 -14.25
C TYR A 120 -1.62 7.21 -13.96
N ASN A 121 -0.48 7.89 -13.93
CA ASN A 121 0.84 7.30 -13.66
C ASN A 121 1.17 7.12 -12.16
N ASP A 122 0.34 7.68 -11.27
CA ASP A 122 0.50 7.62 -9.82
C ASP A 122 -0.64 6.83 -9.14
N GLN A 123 -1.57 6.27 -9.93
CA GLN A 123 -2.66 5.45 -9.40
C GLN A 123 -2.11 4.14 -8.82
N ILE A 124 -2.57 3.85 -7.62
CA ILE A 124 -2.16 2.69 -6.84
C ILE A 124 -3.12 1.53 -7.16
N ILE A 125 -2.64 0.51 -7.88
CA ILE A 125 -3.45 -0.67 -8.26
C ILE A 125 -2.97 -1.86 -7.44
N TYR A 126 -3.66 -2.17 -6.34
CA TYR A 126 -3.38 -3.37 -5.54
C TYR A 126 -3.80 -4.63 -6.30
N ALA A 127 -3.06 -5.72 -6.10
CA ALA A 127 -3.51 -7.04 -6.51
C ALA A 127 -4.81 -7.41 -5.76
N ASP A 128 -5.72 -8.14 -6.42
CA ASP A 128 -6.93 -8.66 -5.77
C ASP A 128 -6.54 -9.54 -4.57
N THR A 129 -7.18 -9.37 -3.41
CA THR A 129 -6.84 -10.13 -2.20
C THR A 129 -6.98 -11.64 -2.38
N SER A 130 -7.93 -12.12 -3.18
CA SER A 130 -8.06 -13.55 -3.52
C SER A 130 -6.93 -14.05 -4.42
N HIS A 131 -6.43 -13.19 -5.31
CA HIS A 131 -5.25 -13.47 -6.12
C HIS A 131 -3.99 -13.46 -5.24
N TYR A 132 -3.89 -12.50 -4.31
CA TYR A 132 -2.82 -12.42 -3.31
C TYR A 132 -2.73 -13.68 -2.45
N TYR A 133 -3.83 -14.12 -1.82
CA TYR A 133 -3.79 -15.34 -1.00
C TYR A 133 -3.44 -16.57 -1.83
N ARG A 134 -3.86 -16.63 -3.10
CA ARG A 134 -3.43 -17.68 -4.03
C ARG A 134 -1.92 -17.64 -4.29
N LEU A 135 -1.35 -16.47 -4.52
CA LEU A 135 0.10 -16.29 -4.69
C LEU A 135 0.86 -16.70 -3.43
N VAL A 136 0.40 -16.29 -2.25
CA VAL A 136 1.00 -16.66 -0.96
C VAL A 136 0.94 -18.18 -0.75
N GLU A 137 -0.21 -18.82 -0.99
CA GLU A 137 -0.35 -20.29 -0.88
C GLU A 137 0.52 -21.04 -1.90
N GLN A 138 0.65 -20.54 -3.14
CA GLN A 138 1.55 -21.11 -4.13
C GLN A 138 3.02 -21.01 -3.70
N ARG A 139 3.43 -19.90 -3.08
CA ARG A 139 4.79 -19.72 -2.56
C ARG A 139 5.10 -20.66 -1.40
N LYS A 140 4.14 -20.90 -0.49
CA LYS A 140 4.27 -21.90 0.60
C LYS A 140 4.60 -23.30 0.09
N LEU A 141 4.19 -23.62 -1.14
CA LEU A 141 4.40 -24.94 -1.75
C LEU A 141 5.76 -25.09 -2.47
N ILE A 142 6.47 -23.99 -2.74
CA ILE A 142 7.63 -23.98 -3.64
C ILE A 142 8.89 -23.40 -2.98
N ASP A 143 8.78 -22.46 -2.04
CA ASP A 143 9.93 -21.72 -1.49
C ASP A 143 9.97 -21.69 0.04
N THR A 144 11.15 -21.96 0.60
CA THR A 144 11.45 -22.06 2.04
C THR A 144 11.87 -20.74 2.71
N LEU A 145 11.91 -19.64 1.96
CA LEU A 145 12.14 -18.31 2.51
C LEU A 145 10.92 -17.86 3.32
N ALA A 146 10.95 -18.14 4.62
CA ALA A 146 10.05 -17.71 5.69
C ALA A 146 8.66 -17.23 5.25
N VAL A 147 7.66 -18.09 5.44
CA VAL A 147 6.24 -17.77 5.26
C VAL A 147 5.94 -16.40 5.89
N PRO A 148 5.28 -15.46 5.18
CA PRO A 148 4.82 -14.21 5.78
C PRO A 148 4.07 -14.52 7.08
N LYS A 149 4.44 -13.86 8.18
CA LYS A 149 3.75 -14.04 9.46
C LYS A 149 2.26 -13.78 9.25
N ASP A 150 1.42 -14.69 9.75
CA ASP A 150 -0.03 -14.71 9.53
C ASP A 150 -0.63 -13.29 9.61
N VAL A 151 -1.31 -12.87 8.54
CA VAL A 151 -1.98 -11.58 8.41
C VAL A 151 -3.41 -11.75 8.95
N LEU A 152 -3.97 -10.72 9.60
CA LEU A 152 -5.34 -10.71 10.16
C LEU A 152 -5.58 -11.63 11.36
N VAL A 153 -4.56 -11.93 12.16
CA VAL A 153 -4.72 -12.78 13.36
C VAL A 153 -5.53 -12.05 14.43
N GLU A 154 -6.73 -12.57 14.72
CA GLU A 154 -7.48 -12.22 15.93
C GLU A 154 -6.63 -12.58 17.15
N MET A 155 -6.53 -11.67 18.11
CA MET A 155 -5.88 -11.98 19.39
C MET A 155 -6.66 -13.08 20.13
N SER A 156 -5.98 -13.77 21.05
CA SER A 156 -6.57 -14.90 21.77
C SER A 156 -7.77 -14.51 22.63
N ASP A 157 -8.51 -15.52 23.10
CA ASP A 157 -9.67 -15.36 24.00
C ASP A 157 -9.30 -14.74 25.37
N ASN A 158 -8.01 -14.62 25.70
CA ASN A 158 -7.55 -13.85 26.86
C ASN A 158 -7.78 -12.35 26.68
N ILE A 159 -7.74 -11.89 25.42
CA ILE A 159 -7.92 -10.49 25.03
C ILE A 159 -9.29 -10.27 24.40
N ASN A 160 -9.74 -11.12 23.48
CA ASN A 160 -11.05 -10.98 22.84
C ASN A 160 -12.13 -11.76 23.59
N SER A 161 -13.32 -11.19 23.65
CA SER A 161 -14.51 -11.76 24.27
C SER A 161 -15.59 -12.00 23.22
N ILE A 162 -16.78 -12.41 23.68
CA ILE A 162 -17.98 -12.50 22.83
C ILE A 162 -18.66 -11.15 22.61
N PHE A 163 -18.17 -10.09 23.25
CA PHE A 163 -18.64 -8.71 23.16
C PHE A 163 -17.62 -7.86 22.39
N ASP A 164 -17.88 -6.56 22.24
CA ASP A 164 -16.94 -5.67 21.59
C ASP A 164 -15.69 -5.46 22.46
N ASP A 165 -14.52 -5.66 21.86
CA ASP A 165 -13.20 -5.40 22.40
C ASP A 165 -12.42 -4.50 21.44
N TYR A 166 -12.01 -3.31 21.91
CA TYR A 166 -11.43 -2.30 21.05
C TYR A 166 -10.61 -1.24 21.77
N GLY A 167 -10.09 -0.25 21.04
CA GLY A 167 -9.54 0.96 21.65
C GLY A 167 -8.27 0.73 22.45
N MET A 168 -7.39 -0.14 21.96
CA MET A 168 -6.22 -0.51 22.75
C MET A 168 -5.08 0.50 22.72
N THR A 169 -4.33 0.54 23.82
CA THR A 169 -3.05 1.23 23.96
C THR A 169 -2.03 0.30 24.62
N TYR A 170 -0.78 0.41 24.18
CA TYR A 170 0.32 -0.41 24.67
C TYR A 170 1.26 0.41 25.55
N SER A 171 1.35 0.06 26.83
CA SER A 171 2.32 0.63 27.77
C SER A 171 3.68 -0.06 27.59
N VAL A 172 4.66 0.72 27.15
CA VAL A 172 6.02 0.23 26.87
C VAL A 172 6.77 -0.17 28.14
N PHE A 173 6.53 0.52 29.27
CA PHE A 173 7.26 0.27 30.51
C PHE A 173 6.83 -1.03 31.19
N ASP A 174 5.53 -1.29 31.20
CA ASP A 174 4.95 -2.38 31.98
C ASP A 174 4.61 -3.60 31.10
N GLN A 175 4.89 -3.53 29.79
CA GLN A 175 4.43 -4.50 28.78
C GLN A 175 2.94 -4.82 28.92
N ALA A 176 2.17 -3.79 29.29
CA ALA A 176 0.75 -3.89 29.57
C ALA A 176 -0.06 -3.38 28.37
N LEU A 177 -1.14 -4.08 28.08
CA LEU A 177 -2.15 -3.72 27.10
C LEU A 177 -3.36 -3.23 27.87
N LEU A 178 -3.75 -1.98 27.62
CA LEU A 178 -5.00 -1.40 28.11
C LEU A 178 -5.96 -1.30 26.93
N PHE A 179 -7.22 -1.67 27.11
CA PHE A 179 -8.22 -1.65 26.04
C PHE A 179 -9.63 -1.50 26.59
N THR A 180 -10.57 -1.12 25.75
CA THR A 180 -12.00 -1.08 26.06
C THR A 180 -12.61 -2.45 25.83
N SER A 181 -13.47 -2.90 26.75
CA SER A 181 -14.31 -4.08 26.55
C SER A 181 -15.73 -3.83 27.05
N ASN A 182 -16.69 -4.41 26.33
CA ASN A 182 -18.09 -4.52 26.75
C ASN A 182 -18.36 -5.81 27.55
N ARG A 183 -17.32 -6.53 27.99
CA ARG A 183 -17.49 -7.74 28.81
C ARG A 183 -18.04 -7.41 30.19
N THR A 184 -18.84 -8.32 30.74
CA THR A 184 -19.29 -8.27 32.13
C THR A 184 -18.30 -8.99 33.04
N ASP A 185 -18.11 -8.53 34.29
CA ASP A 185 -17.25 -9.14 35.34
C ASP A 185 -17.46 -10.63 35.65
N ARG A 186 -18.43 -11.30 35.00
CA ARG A 186 -18.71 -12.73 35.17
C ARG A 186 -18.36 -13.50 33.90
N ASP A 187 -17.41 -14.41 34.10
CA ASP A 187 -17.02 -15.57 33.29
C ASP A 187 -17.96 -15.88 32.10
N THR A 188 -17.52 -15.53 30.89
CA THR A 188 -18.28 -15.62 29.64
C THR A 188 -18.08 -16.95 28.89
N SER A 189 -17.49 -17.96 29.52
CA SER A 189 -17.17 -19.22 28.82
C SER A 189 -18.39 -20.11 28.52
N ASP A 190 -19.58 -19.83 29.07
CA ASP A 190 -20.75 -20.71 28.94
C ASP A 190 -21.97 -20.03 28.28
N LEU A 191 -22.13 -20.26 26.97
CA LEU A 191 -23.28 -19.82 26.15
C LEU A 191 -24.65 -20.27 26.70
N ALA A 192 -24.68 -21.33 27.53
CA ALA A 192 -25.89 -21.84 28.15
C ALA A 192 -26.44 -20.92 29.26
N ILE A 193 -25.58 -20.13 29.90
CA ILE A 193 -25.97 -19.18 30.97
C ILE A 193 -26.48 -17.85 30.36
N ILE A 194 -26.08 -17.53 29.13
CA ILE A 194 -26.35 -16.25 28.45
C ILE A 194 -27.83 -16.00 28.16
N LYS A 195 -28.67 -17.04 28.02
CA LYS A 195 -30.08 -16.86 27.62
C LYS A 195 -31.06 -16.58 28.77
N GLU A 196 -30.70 -16.87 30.03
CA GLU A 196 -31.59 -16.64 31.17
C GLU A 196 -31.25 -15.37 31.99
N ASP A 197 -29.99 -14.92 32.00
CA ASP A 197 -29.53 -13.83 32.90
C ASP A 197 -29.43 -12.43 32.26
N LEU A 198 -29.71 -12.27 30.97
CA LEU A 198 -29.66 -10.99 30.24
C LEU A 198 -30.66 -9.93 30.73
N TYR A 199 -31.63 -10.29 31.57
CA TYR A 199 -32.59 -9.34 32.14
C TYR A 199 -32.04 -8.51 33.33
N GLY A 200 -30.82 -8.80 33.81
CA GLY A 200 -30.25 -8.10 34.97
C GLY A 200 -28.78 -7.68 34.89
N ALA A 201 -27.98 -8.21 33.95
CA ALA A 201 -26.59 -7.80 33.79
C ALA A 201 -26.48 -6.42 33.11
N LYS A 202 -25.99 -5.42 33.83
CA LYS A 202 -25.59 -4.14 33.23
C LYS A 202 -24.33 -4.39 32.42
N ILE A 203 -24.45 -4.42 31.09
CA ILE A 203 -23.29 -4.26 30.20
C ILE A 203 -22.73 -2.86 30.46
N ASN A 204 -21.48 -2.80 30.91
CA ASN A 204 -20.73 -1.55 31.03
C ASN A 204 -19.55 -1.59 30.06
N GLU A 205 -19.23 -0.44 29.49
CA GLU A 205 -18.04 -0.27 28.67
C GLU A 205 -16.93 0.16 29.62
N ASP A 206 -15.93 -0.70 29.81
CA ASP A 206 -14.90 -0.53 30.83
C ASP A 206 -13.50 -0.72 30.24
N ILE A 207 -12.50 -0.17 30.93
CA ILE A 207 -11.09 -0.37 30.58
C ILE A 207 -10.59 -1.66 31.23
N PHE A 208 -9.92 -2.50 30.45
CA PHE A 208 -9.29 -3.74 30.88
C PHE A 208 -7.78 -3.66 30.69
N ILE A 209 -7.05 -4.41 31.52
CA ILE A 209 -5.60 -4.53 31.47
C ILE A 209 -5.19 -5.99 31.32
N ALA A 210 -4.23 -6.25 30.44
CA ALA A 210 -3.56 -7.54 30.28
C ALA A 210 -2.04 -7.33 30.17
N TYR A 211 -1.25 -8.32 30.57
CA TYR A 211 0.21 -8.26 30.52
C TYR A 211 0.76 -9.26 29.52
N LYS A 212 1.83 -8.86 28.83
CA LYS A 212 2.49 -9.73 27.87
C LYS A 212 3.23 -10.85 28.59
N GLU A 213 2.93 -12.08 28.20
CA GLU A 213 3.69 -13.27 28.58
C GLU A 213 4.57 -13.76 27.41
N LYS A 214 5.32 -14.85 27.65
CA LYS A 214 6.30 -15.38 26.68
C LYS A 214 5.69 -15.76 25.33
N TYR A 215 4.44 -16.21 25.32
CA TYR A 215 3.77 -16.76 24.15
C TYR A 215 2.42 -16.11 23.83
N ASP A 216 1.80 -15.45 24.82
CA ASP A 216 0.48 -14.83 24.70
C ASP A 216 0.34 -13.70 25.73
N TRP A 217 -0.88 -13.24 25.99
CA TRP A 217 -1.23 -12.29 27.05
C TRP A 217 -1.89 -13.00 28.22
N THR A 218 -1.77 -12.42 29.42
CA THR A 218 -2.59 -12.84 30.56
C THR A 218 -4.07 -12.65 30.24
N GLU A 219 -4.93 -13.38 30.96
CA GLU A 219 -6.37 -13.06 30.97
C GLU A 219 -6.58 -11.59 31.36
N ALA A 220 -7.36 -10.87 30.57
CA ALA A 220 -7.62 -9.47 30.80
C ALA A 220 -8.54 -9.25 32.00
N VAL A 221 -8.12 -8.35 32.89
CA VAL A 221 -8.86 -8.01 34.12
C VAL A 221 -9.33 -6.55 34.10
N PRO A 222 -10.45 -6.21 34.78
CA PRO A 222 -10.91 -4.83 34.87
C PRO A 222 -9.84 -3.91 35.46
N PHE A 223 -9.75 -2.68 34.94
CA PHE A 223 -8.85 -1.66 35.43
C PHE A 223 -9.53 -0.78 36.48
N ASP A 224 -9.76 -1.37 37.66
CA ASP A 224 -10.52 -0.78 38.78
C ASP A 224 -10.03 0.59 39.25
N ALA A 225 -8.79 0.95 38.94
CA ALA A 225 -8.22 2.25 39.28
C ALA A 225 -8.90 3.44 38.57
N ILE A 226 -9.57 3.18 37.43
CA ILE A 226 -10.18 4.20 36.57
C ILE A 226 -11.67 3.97 36.36
N ASN A 227 -12.07 2.71 36.21
CA ASN A 227 -13.44 2.32 35.93
C ASN A 227 -14.39 2.79 37.03
N SER A 228 -15.63 3.11 36.64
CA SER A 228 -16.64 3.64 37.54
C SER A 228 -18.03 3.09 37.21
N GLU A 229 -19.09 3.72 37.73
CA GLU A 229 -20.46 3.38 37.32
C GLU A 229 -20.83 3.93 35.92
N TYR A 230 -19.96 4.77 35.35
CA TYR A 230 -20.07 5.30 34.01
C TYR A 230 -19.38 4.37 33.00
N LYS A 231 -19.41 4.77 31.73
CA LYS A 231 -18.74 4.05 30.65
C LYS A 231 -17.37 4.66 30.41
N GLU A 232 -16.32 3.88 30.56
CA GLU A 232 -14.94 4.25 30.31
C GLU A 232 -14.33 3.50 29.12
N GLY A 233 -13.56 4.19 28.29
CA GLY A 233 -12.92 3.54 27.14
C GLY A 233 -11.85 4.40 26.47
N SER A 234 -11.30 3.86 25.38
CA SER A 234 -10.25 4.46 24.56
C SER A 234 -9.07 4.99 25.38
N PRO A 235 -8.45 4.15 26.23
CA PRO A 235 -7.27 4.55 27.01
C PRO A 235 -6.12 5.00 26.10
N CYS A 236 -5.39 6.02 26.55
CA CYS A 236 -4.15 6.50 25.94
C CYS A 236 -3.17 6.87 27.04
N MET A 237 -2.08 6.10 27.12
CA MET A 237 -1.01 6.32 28.09
C MET A 237 0.00 7.34 27.56
N SER A 238 0.47 8.26 28.42
CA SER A 238 1.62 9.11 28.11
C SER A 238 2.90 8.29 27.95
N GLN A 239 3.87 8.81 27.18
CA GLN A 239 5.11 8.09 26.90
C GLN A 239 5.97 7.84 28.15
N ASP A 240 5.74 8.53 29.27
CA ASP A 240 6.40 8.32 30.56
C ASP A 240 5.57 7.44 31.54
N GLY A 241 4.38 7.01 31.12
CA GLY A 241 3.48 6.16 31.91
C GLY A 241 2.91 6.84 33.16
N GLN A 242 2.99 8.17 33.26
CA GLN A 242 2.53 8.95 34.42
C GLN A 242 1.11 9.49 34.25
N GLU A 243 0.65 9.69 33.01
CA GLU A 243 -0.68 10.22 32.72
C GLU A 243 -1.45 9.21 31.85
N LEU A 244 -2.70 8.94 32.21
CA LEU A 244 -3.64 8.15 31.43
C LEU A 244 -4.79 9.04 30.99
N TYR A 245 -4.91 9.23 29.68
CA TYR A 245 -6.02 9.90 29.04
C TYR A 245 -7.04 8.87 28.63
N PHE A 246 -8.32 9.14 28.84
CA PHE A 246 -9.38 8.19 28.49
C PHE A 246 -10.71 8.91 28.32
N VAL A 247 -11.69 8.18 27.81
CA VAL A 247 -13.05 8.68 27.57
C VAL A 247 -13.94 8.25 28.71
N ARG A 248 -14.81 9.14 29.18
CA ARG A 248 -15.90 8.78 30.07
C ARG A 248 -17.21 9.37 29.58
N CYS A 249 -18.22 8.53 29.40
CA CYS A 249 -19.51 8.93 28.85
C CYS A 249 -20.61 9.05 29.91
N ASN A 250 -21.51 10.02 29.69
CA ASN A 250 -22.69 10.28 30.53
C ASN A 250 -22.36 10.51 32.02
N SER A 251 -21.17 11.02 32.31
CA SER A 251 -20.74 11.39 33.66
C SER A 251 -21.48 12.64 34.14
N SER A 252 -21.92 12.64 35.39
CA SER A 252 -22.51 13.84 36.02
C SER A 252 -21.53 15.03 36.15
N LEU A 253 -20.23 14.75 36.04
CA LEU A 253 -19.15 15.74 36.05
C LEU A 253 -18.67 16.09 34.63
N GLY A 254 -19.34 15.56 33.60
CA GLY A 254 -19.06 15.84 32.19
C GLY A 254 -19.65 17.17 31.70
N LEU A 255 -19.16 17.60 30.54
CA LEU A 255 -19.66 18.71 29.74
C LEU A 255 -20.61 18.24 28.63
N GLY A 256 -20.40 17.03 28.08
CA GLY A 256 -21.12 16.50 26.93
C GLY A 256 -21.51 15.03 27.06
N ASP A 257 -21.76 14.40 25.89
CA ASP A 257 -22.18 12.99 25.81
C ASP A 257 -21.06 12.05 26.27
N CYS A 258 -19.87 12.26 25.72
CA CYS A 258 -18.62 11.62 26.12
C CYS A 258 -17.53 12.69 26.16
N ASP A 259 -16.73 12.67 27.20
CA ASP A 259 -15.65 13.63 27.38
C ASP A 259 -14.31 12.94 27.59
N LEU A 260 -13.24 13.67 27.30
CA LEU A 260 -11.88 13.29 27.61
C LEU A 260 -11.53 13.65 29.06
N TYR A 261 -10.97 12.69 29.78
CA TYR A 261 -10.46 12.80 31.14
C TYR A 261 -8.97 12.46 31.17
N VAL A 262 -8.30 12.88 32.24
CA VAL A 262 -6.93 12.48 32.57
C VAL A 262 -6.87 12.00 34.03
N SER A 263 -6.17 10.90 34.27
CA SER A 263 -5.71 10.52 35.61
C SER A 263 -4.17 10.53 35.63
N LYS A 264 -3.59 10.86 36.78
CA LYS A 264 -2.14 10.96 36.96
C LYS A 264 -1.70 10.06 38.10
N LYS A 265 -0.54 9.43 37.97
CA LYS A 265 0.08 8.68 39.07
C LYS A 265 0.60 9.63 40.15
N ASP A 266 0.42 9.24 41.40
CA ASP A 266 1.12 9.84 42.55
C ASP A 266 2.58 9.36 42.64
N ALA A 267 3.32 9.86 43.64
CA ALA A 267 4.73 9.49 43.84
C ALA A 267 4.92 8.01 44.21
N GLU A 268 3.87 7.37 44.72
CA GLU A 268 3.79 5.97 45.09
C GLU A 268 3.36 5.08 43.91
N GLY A 269 3.00 5.67 42.76
CA GLY A 269 2.58 4.98 41.54
C GLY A 269 1.09 4.65 41.46
N ASN A 270 0.26 5.11 42.39
CA ASN A 270 -1.18 4.92 42.36
C ASN A 270 -1.85 5.95 41.46
N TRP A 271 -2.89 5.53 40.73
CA TRP A 271 -3.68 6.45 39.91
C TRP A 271 -4.53 7.37 40.78
N GLY A 272 -4.44 8.67 40.53
CA GLY A 272 -5.25 9.70 41.14
C GLY A 272 -6.68 9.75 40.59
N VAL A 273 -7.51 10.58 41.22
CA VAL A 273 -8.89 10.80 40.80
C VAL A 273 -8.90 11.38 39.37
N PRO A 274 -9.68 10.82 38.44
CA PRO A 274 -9.77 11.37 37.08
C PRO A 274 -10.35 12.79 37.02
N GLU A 275 -9.71 13.64 36.22
CA GLU A 275 -10.08 15.04 35.99
C GLU A 275 -10.57 15.26 34.55
N ASN A 276 -11.68 15.98 34.37
CA ASN A 276 -12.19 16.35 33.04
C ASN A 276 -11.26 17.39 32.40
N LEU A 277 -10.94 17.24 31.11
CA LEU A 277 -10.02 18.18 30.40
C LEU A 277 -10.62 19.57 30.13
N GLY A 278 -11.88 19.80 30.49
CA GLY A 278 -12.52 21.11 30.46
C GLY A 278 -12.90 21.61 29.06
N PRO A 279 -13.53 22.78 28.96
CA PRO A 279 -14.20 23.27 27.74
C PRO A 279 -13.26 23.76 26.64
N ASN A 280 -11.95 23.83 26.91
CA ASN A 280 -10.96 24.10 25.88
C ASN A 280 -10.74 22.85 25.01
N VAL A 281 -10.79 21.67 25.62
CA VAL A 281 -10.66 20.38 24.92
C VAL A 281 -12.03 19.83 24.60
N ASN A 282 -12.86 19.57 25.62
CA ASN A 282 -14.18 18.97 25.50
C ASN A 282 -15.25 19.96 25.02
N SER A 283 -16.36 19.41 24.55
CA SER A 283 -17.52 20.11 24.00
C SER A 283 -18.81 19.62 24.67
N VAL A 284 -19.96 20.09 24.19
CA VAL A 284 -21.28 19.60 24.65
C VAL A 284 -21.73 18.34 23.89
N ASN A 285 -20.87 17.81 23.02
CA ASN A 285 -21.16 16.68 22.15
C ASN A 285 -20.26 15.49 22.51
N TRP A 286 -20.01 14.58 21.56
CA TRP A 286 -19.13 13.42 21.75
C TRP A 286 -17.69 13.82 21.44
N ASP A 287 -16.81 13.67 22.43
CA ASP A 287 -15.37 13.84 22.34
C ASP A 287 -14.67 12.57 22.82
N SER A 288 -13.83 11.98 21.96
CA SER A 288 -13.36 10.61 22.16
C SER A 288 -12.02 10.31 21.48
N HIS A 289 -11.53 9.09 21.67
CA HIS A 289 -10.35 8.51 21.03
C HIS A 289 -9.09 9.39 21.18
N PRO A 290 -8.63 9.68 22.41
CA PRO A 290 -7.47 10.52 22.63
C PRO A 290 -6.18 9.83 22.15
N THR A 291 -5.25 10.62 21.60
CA THR A 291 -3.84 10.23 21.41
C THR A 291 -2.92 11.42 21.62
N LEU A 292 -1.70 11.18 22.07
CA LEU A 292 -0.75 12.23 22.44
C LEU A 292 0.44 12.30 21.48
N SER A 293 0.98 13.50 21.30
CA SER A 293 2.35 13.66 20.82
C SER A 293 3.35 13.00 21.78
N PRO A 294 4.56 12.65 21.33
CA PRO A 294 5.59 12.04 22.18
C PRO A 294 5.89 12.84 23.47
N LYS A 295 5.78 14.17 23.38
CA LYS A 295 6.02 15.09 24.51
C LYS A 295 4.79 15.35 25.37
N ALA A 296 3.64 14.73 25.07
CA ALA A 296 2.35 15.01 25.68
C ALA A 296 1.98 16.51 25.70
N ASP A 297 2.47 17.26 24.72
CA ASP A 297 2.22 18.71 24.54
C ASP A 297 1.12 18.98 23.51
N THR A 298 0.72 17.95 22.75
CA THR A 298 -0.37 18.00 21.78
C THR A 298 -1.25 16.78 21.98
N LEU A 299 -2.56 17.00 22.10
CA LEU A 299 -3.59 15.98 22.19
C LEU A 299 -4.38 15.99 20.88
N TYR A 300 -4.46 14.86 20.21
CA TYR A 300 -5.34 14.62 19.06
C TYR A 300 -6.51 13.76 19.51
N PHE A 301 -7.70 14.02 18.97
CA PHE A 301 -8.91 13.31 19.36
C PHE A 301 -10.01 13.45 18.30
N SER A 302 -11.02 12.59 18.39
CA SER A 302 -12.20 12.61 17.53
C SER A 302 -13.35 13.37 18.19
N SER A 303 -14.11 14.13 17.42
CA SER A 303 -15.26 14.86 17.94
C SER A 303 -16.34 15.10 16.89
N ASN A 304 -17.60 14.96 17.28
CA ASN A 304 -18.75 15.37 16.46
C ASN A 304 -19.27 16.78 16.85
N ARG A 305 -18.42 17.59 17.49
CA ARG A 305 -18.76 18.97 17.88
C ARG A 305 -19.29 19.78 16.70
N GLY A 306 -20.27 20.63 17.00
CA GLY A 306 -20.89 21.50 16.00
C GLY A 306 -19.88 22.40 15.29
N GLY A 307 -19.93 22.39 13.95
CA GLY A 307 -19.08 23.22 13.09
C GLY A 307 -17.97 22.48 12.34
N GLY A 308 -17.79 21.18 12.58
CA GLY A 308 -16.93 20.28 11.81
C GLY A 308 -17.40 20.03 10.37
N PHE A 309 -16.60 19.35 9.55
CA PHE A 309 -16.84 19.05 8.14
C PHE A 309 -17.90 17.99 7.95
N GLY A 310 -17.82 16.88 8.69
CA GLY A 310 -18.68 15.72 8.54
C GLY A 310 -19.41 15.32 9.82
N GLY A 311 -19.52 14.02 10.05
CA GLY A 311 -20.14 13.43 11.25
C GLY A 311 -19.22 13.60 12.44
N SER A 312 -18.15 12.81 12.50
CA SER A 312 -17.03 13.01 13.42
C SER A 312 -15.79 13.46 12.67
N ASP A 313 -15.10 14.47 13.19
CA ASP A 313 -13.83 14.96 12.64
C ASP A 313 -12.70 14.75 13.65
N LEU A 314 -11.46 14.82 13.18
CA LEU A 314 -10.27 14.93 14.03
C LEU A 314 -9.97 16.38 14.42
N TYR A 315 -9.65 16.55 15.69
CA TYR A 315 -9.25 17.80 16.32
C TYR A 315 -7.94 17.62 17.06
N TYR A 316 -7.27 18.74 17.33
CA TYR A 316 -6.13 18.76 18.23
C TYR A 316 -6.17 19.95 19.19
N SER A 317 -5.58 19.79 20.36
CA SER A 317 -5.27 20.86 21.31
C SER A 317 -3.79 20.81 21.70
N THR A 318 -3.21 21.96 22.02
CA THR A 318 -1.81 22.11 22.43
C THR A 318 -1.74 22.68 23.83
N LYS A 319 -0.77 22.25 24.64
CA LYS A 319 -0.49 22.87 25.94
C LYS A 319 0.17 24.23 25.74
N ASN A 320 -0.23 25.22 26.53
CA ASN A 320 0.47 26.49 26.65
C ASN A 320 1.69 26.36 27.58
N HIS A 321 2.39 27.47 27.83
CA HIS A 321 3.58 27.49 28.69
C HIS A 321 3.28 27.19 30.17
N ASP A 322 2.02 27.34 30.60
CA ASP A 322 1.54 27.02 31.94
C ASP A 322 1.07 25.56 32.06
N GLY A 323 1.12 24.79 30.97
CA GLY A 323 0.67 23.39 30.91
C GLY A 323 -0.84 23.23 30.69
N GLU A 324 -1.59 24.32 30.49
CA GLU A 324 -3.03 24.28 30.21
C GLU A 324 -3.31 24.01 28.73
N TRP A 325 -4.37 23.26 28.45
CA TRP A 325 -4.80 23.02 27.07
C TRP A 325 -5.42 24.28 26.44
N ASN A 326 -4.92 24.64 25.25
CA ASN A 326 -5.53 25.64 24.40
C ASN A 326 -6.88 25.16 23.85
N LYS A 327 -7.66 26.09 23.29
CA LYS A 327 -8.89 25.72 22.58
C LYS A 327 -8.58 24.77 21.42
N ALA A 328 -9.29 23.65 21.38
CA ALA A 328 -9.14 22.66 20.32
C ALA A 328 -9.48 23.22 18.93
N ARG A 329 -8.72 22.76 17.94
CA ARG A 329 -8.75 23.21 16.55
C ARG A 329 -9.00 22.03 15.62
N ASN A 330 -9.81 22.25 14.59
CA ASN A 330 -10.09 21.23 13.59
C ASN A 330 -8.84 20.99 12.73
N MET A 331 -8.57 19.73 12.36
CA MET A 331 -7.38 19.35 11.57
C MET A 331 -7.45 19.78 10.09
N GLY A 332 -8.57 20.33 9.64
CA GLY A 332 -8.71 20.89 8.30
C GLY A 332 -9.06 19.86 7.21
N PRO A 333 -9.28 20.32 5.97
CA PRO A 333 -9.89 19.53 4.89
C PRO A 333 -8.90 18.55 4.21
N VAL A 334 -7.63 18.58 4.61
CA VAL A 334 -6.64 17.58 4.19
C VAL A 334 -6.92 16.26 4.92
N ILE A 335 -7.16 16.34 6.23
CA ILE A 335 -7.44 15.20 7.08
C ILE A 335 -8.94 14.89 7.09
N ASN A 336 -9.77 15.88 7.46
CA ASN A 336 -11.20 15.70 7.65
C ASN A 336 -11.97 15.80 6.34
N THR A 337 -13.04 15.02 6.22
CA THR A 337 -13.88 14.90 5.03
C THR A 337 -15.33 15.25 5.36
N LYS A 338 -16.25 15.12 4.40
CA LYS A 338 -17.69 15.27 4.70
C LYS A 338 -18.30 14.09 5.45
N ASN A 339 -17.55 12.99 5.64
CA ASN A 339 -18.01 11.80 6.33
C ASN A 339 -17.37 11.74 7.73
N ASP A 340 -16.79 10.62 8.16
CA ASP A 340 -16.27 10.42 9.51
C ASP A 340 -14.78 10.10 9.51
N GLU A 341 -14.04 10.79 10.38
CA GLU A 341 -12.66 10.49 10.76
C GLU A 341 -12.57 10.24 12.27
N VAL A 342 -12.11 9.05 12.65
CA VAL A 342 -12.09 8.61 14.04
C VAL A 342 -10.80 7.88 14.41
N SER A 343 -10.59 7.66 15.70
CA SER A 343 -9.56 6.77 16.25
C SER A 343 -8.13 7.19 15.85
N PRO A 344 -7.73 8.45 16.09
CA PRO A 344 -6.39 8.90 15.81
C PRO A 344 -5.37 8.16 16.68
N PHE A 345 -4.22 7.85 16.11
CA PHE A 345 -3.05 7.35 16.80
C PHE A 345 -1.81 8.07 16.30
N PHE A 346 -1.18 8.84 17.18
CA PHE A 346 0.06 9.53 16.85
C PHE A 346 1.26 8.68 17.29
N HIS A 347 2.20 8.45 16.37
CA HIS A 347 3.30 7.53 16.66
C HIS A 347 4.27 8.09 17.73
N PRO A 348 4.71 7.29 18.73
CA PRO A 348 5.53 7.77 19.85
C PRO A 348 6.96 8.20 19.47
N LYS A 349 7.43 7.86 18.27
CA LYS A 349 8.81 8.16 17.80
C LYS A 349 8.89 8.94 16.49
N TYR A 350 7.86 8.82 15.65
CA TYR A 350 7.88 9.32 14.28
C TYR A 350 6.73 10.30 14.14
N SER A 351 6.91 11.37 13.37
CA SER A 351 5.89 12.39 13.16
C SER A 351 4.85 11.91 12.14
N VAL A 352 4.05 10.92 12.52
CA VAL A 352 3.01 10.32 11.68
C VAL A 352 1.75 10.09 12.52
N LEU A 353 0.62 10.48 11.94
CA LEU A 353 -0.71 10.28 12.48
C LEU A 353 -1.40 9.18 11.68
N TYR A 354 -1.89 8.16 12.37
CA TYR A 354 -2.79 7.15 11.83
C TYR A 354 -4.21 7.46 12.27
N PHE A 355 -5.21 7.12 11.45
CA PHE A 355 -6.62 7.30 11.80
C PHE A 355 -7.52 6.46 10.89
N SER A 356 -8.74 6.22 11.34
CA SER A 356 -9.78 5.55 10.56
C SER A 356 -10.65 6.56 9.82
N SER A 357 -11.02 6.28 8.58
CA SER A 357 -11.95 7.13 7.82
C SER A 357 -12.83 6.32 6.86
N ASN A 358 -14.03 6.82 6.64
CA ASN A 358 -14.96 6.33 5.59
C ASN A 358 -15.15 7.37 4.47
N GLY A 359 -14.29 8.39 4.38
CA GLY A 359 -14.43 9.53 3.49
C GLY A 359 -13.25 9.83 2.57
N GLN A 360 -12.12 9.14 2.73
CA GLN A 360 -10.96 9.29 1.84
C GLN A 360 -11.19 8.61 0.47
N LEU A 361 -10.35 8.93 -0.51
CA LEU A 361 -10.57 8.53 -1.91
C LEU A 361 -10.38 7.03 -2.17
N LEU A 362 -9.31 6.45 -1.63
CA LEU A 362 -9.02 5.03 -1.74
C LEU A 362 -9.54 4.33 -0.49
N ASN A 363 -10.50 3.41 -0.66
CA ASN A 363 -11.15 2.68 0.44
C ASN A 363 -11.42 1.24 0.01
N PHE A 364 -11.22 0.27 0.91
CA PHE A 364 -11.50 -1.15 0.73
C PHE A 364 -12.79 -1.57 1.44
N GLY A 365 -13.06 -0.96 2.60
CA GLY A 365 -14.19 -1.27 3.45
C GLY A 365 -15.15 -0.10 3.63
N ASN A 366 -15.81 -0.12 4.78
CA ASN A 366 -16.59 1.01 5.26
C ASN A 366 -15.65 2.02 5.93
N PHE A 367 -14.89 1.59 6.93
CA PHE A 367 -13.82 2.37 7.55
C PHE A 367 -12.48 1.69 7.31
N ASP A 368 -11.54 2.45 6.77
CA ASP A 368 -10.17 2.02 6.51
C ASP A 368 -9.20 2.83 7.38
N ILE A 369 -8.04 2.26 7.67
CA ILE A 369 -6.90 2.93 8.31
C ILE A 369 -6.08 3.70 7.28
N TYR A 370 -5.79 4.96 7.60
CA TYR A 370 -4.93 5.86 6.84
C TYR A 370 -3.78 6.35 7.71
N LYS A 371 -2.69 6.79 7.07
CA LYS A 371 -1.59 7.49 7.71
C LYS A 371 -1.30 8.82 7.03
N SER A 372 -0.88 9.82 7.79
CA SER A 372 -0.46 11.13 7.30
C SER A 372 0.77 11.60 8.08
N TYR A 373 1.81 12.02 7.35
CA TYR A 373 3.04 12.51 7.94
C TYR A 373 2.89 13.97 8.34
N LEU A 374 3.30 14.31 9.56
CA LEU A 374 3.45 15.68 10.02
C LEU A 374 4.84 16.18 9.63
N LEU A 375 4.88 17.11 8.68
CA LEU A 375 6.10 17.71 8.16
C LEU A 375 6.67 18.76 9.13
N PRO A 376 7.97 19.13 9.00
CA PRO A 376 8.61 20.13 9.86
C PRO A 376 7.97 21.52 9.85
N ASP A 377 7.23 21.86 8.79
CA ASP A 377 6.48 23.13 8.68
C ASP A 377 5.11 23.08 9.39
N GLY A 378 4.80 21.96 10.04
CA GLY A 378 3.56 21.74 10.79
C GLY A 378 2.38 21.28 9.91
N LYS A 379 2.60 21.00 8.63
CA LYS A 379 1.55 20.51 7.73
C LYS A 379 1.49 18.99 7.68
N HIS A 380 0.29 18.48 7.50
CA HIS A 380 0.04 17.09 7.22
C HIS A 380 0.17 16.80 5.72
N THR A 381 0.79 15.67 5.35
CA THR A 381 0.68 15.12 4.00
C THR A 381 -0.75 14.63 3.74
N GLU A 382 -1.09 14.40 2.48
CA GLU A 382 -2.34 13.72 2.18
C GLU A 382 -2.40 12.35 2.86
N PRO A 383 -3.57 11.94 3.39
CA PRO A 383 -3.77 10.62 3.96
C PRO A 383 -3.52 9.50 2.94
N LEU A 384 -2.62 8.59 3.28
CA LEU A 384 -2.31 7.39 2.52
C LEU A 384 -3.01 6.18 3.17
N ASN A 385 -3.76 5.42 2.37
CA ASN A 385 -4.36 4.17 2.83
C ASN A 385 -3.24 3.15 3.11
N VAL A 386 -3.26 2.50 4.28
CA VAL A 386 -2.16 1.59 4.69
C VAL A 386 -2.15 0.24 3.95
N GLY A 387 -3.15 0.00 3.10
CA GLY A 387 -3.21 -1.12 2.16
C GLY A 387 -4.05 -2.32 2.64
N PRO A 388 -4.26 -3.29 1.75
CA PRO A 388 -5.24 -4.38 1.91
C PRO A 388 -4.81 -5.46 2.90
N LEU A 389 -3.59 -5.40 3.44
CA LEU A 389 -3.15 -6.30 4.51
C LEU A 389 -3.77 -5.92 5.86
N VAL A 390 -4.13 -4.65 6.05
CA VAL A 390 -4.83 -4.16 7.24
C VAL A 390 -6.29 -3.89 6.91
N ASN A 391 -6.53 -3.14 5.83
CA ASN A 391 -7.84 -2.68 5.42
C ASN A 391 -8.56 -3.73 4.59
N GLY A 392 -9.80 -4.01 4.91
CA GLY A 392 -10.55 -5.07 4.24
C GLY A 392 -12.04 -4.77 4.18
N ILE A 393 -12.84 -5.82 4.01
CA ILE A 393 -14.29 -5.67 4.11
C ILE A 393 -14.65 -5.47 5.58
N GLY A 394 -15.37 -4.40 5.90
CA GLY A 394 -15.86 -4.12 7.24
C GLY A 394 -15.45 -2.75 7.74
N ASN A 395 -15.23 -2.63 9.05
CA ASN A 395 -14.77 -1.42 9.71
C ASN A 395 -13.47 -1.72 10.43
N GLU A 396 -12.44 -0.93 10.17
CA GLU A 396 -11.17 -0.95 10.85
C GLU A 396 -10.97 0.32 11.69
N PHE A 397 -10.80 0.13 13.01
CA PHE A 397 -10.70 1.20 14.02
C PHE A 397 -9.47 1.03 14.91
N TYR A 398 -9.14 2.09 15.66
CA TYR A 398 -8.18 2.05 16.77
C TYR A 398 -6.83 1.43 16.42
N PHE A 399 -6.28 1.83 15.27
CA PHE A 399 -4.94 1.43 14.88
C PHE A 399 -3.90 1.90 15.91
N SER A 400 -3.01 1.02 16.34
CA SER A 400 -1.87 1.33 17.18
C SER A 400 -0.71 0.41 16.82
N ILE A 401 0.53 0.82 17.13
CA ILE A 401 1.72 0.00 16.91
C ILE A 401 2.67 0.11 18.09
N ASP A 402 3.47 -0.93 18.30
CA ASP A 402 4.52 -0.89 19.33
C ASP A 402 5.61 0.14 18.99
N THR A 403 6.37 0.58 19.99
CA THR A 403 7.38 1.64 19.83
C THR A 403 8.51 1.26 18.86
N ASP A 404 8.75 -0.05 18.70
CA ASP A 404 9.71 -0.61 17.75
C ASP A 404 9.15 -0.70 16.33
N SER A 405 7.86 -0.42 16.12
CA SER A 405 7.16 -0.54 14.82
C SER A 405 7.30 -1.95 14.22
N LYS A 406 7.16 -2.98 15.04
CA LYS A 406 7.22 -4.40 14.68
C LYS A 406 5.84 -5.04 14.63
N TRP A 407 4.96 -4.67 15.56
CA TRP A 407 3.62 -5.24 15.67
C TRP A 407 2.58 -4.14 15.58
N LEU A 408 1.54 -4.41 14.81
CA LEU A 408 0.34 -3.58 14.81
C LEU A 408 -0.72 -4.18 15.69
N PHE A 409 -1.65 -3.33 16.09
CA PHE A 409 -2.89 -3.71 16.71
C PHE A 409 -4.01 -2.81 16.20
N TYR A 410 -5.19 -3.36 16.02
CA TYR A 410 -6.37 -2.60 15.59
C TYR A 410 -7.63 -3.40 15.88
N SER A 411 -8.76 -2.71 15.89
CA SER A 411 -10.07 -3.31 16.07
C SER A 411 -10.74 -3.47 14.72
N LYS A 412 -11.31 -4.64 14.46
CA LYS A 412 -12.03 -4.91 13.23
C LYS A 412 -13.40 -5.49 13.52
N SER A 413 -14.39 -5.06 12.74
CA SER A 413 -15.71 -5.69 12.78
C SER A 413 -15.66 -7.08 12.13
N SER A 414 -15.81 -8.12 12.95
CA SER A 414 -15.95 -9.50 12.52
C SER A 414 -17.42 -9.93 12.64
N LYS A 415 -17.88 -10.84 11.77
CA LYS A 415 -19.20 -11.47 11.93
C LYS A 415 -19.16 -12.42 13.13
N GLY A 416 -19.70 -11.96 14.27
CA GLY A 416 -19.84 -12.77 15.47
C GLY A 416 -21.08 -13.67 15.45
N LYS A 417 -21.15 -14.61 16.40
CA LYS A 417 -22.30 -15.52 16.58
C LYS A 417 -23.58 -14.81 17.03
N ALA A 418 -23.48 -13.59 17.55
CA ALA A 418 -24.57 -12.76 18.08
C ALA A 418 -24.82 -11.46 17.31
N GLY A 419 -24.09 -11.21 16.20
CA GLY A 419 -24.07 -9.94 15.49
C GLY A 419 -22.63 -9.55 15.12
N ASP A 420 -22.46 -8.45 14.40
CA ASP A 420 -21.12 -7.89 14.17
C ASP A 420 -20.55 -7.42 15.51
N VAL A 421 -19.33 -7.86 15.84
CA VAL A 421 -18.60 -7.47 17.05
C VAL A 421 -17.22 -6.94 16.67
N LEU A 422 -16.69 -6.02 17.45
CA LEU A 422 -15.31 -5.57 17.32
C LEU A 422 -14.38 -6.54 18.05
N ASN A 423 -13.41 -7.10 17.32
CA ASN A 423 -12.31 -7.88 17.89
C ASN A 423 -11.00 -7.13 17.70
N ILE A 424 -10.07 -7.30 18.62
CA ILE A 424 -8.69 -6.82 18.50
C ILE A 424 -7.88 -7.85 17.70
N HIS A 425 -7.19 -7.36 16.67
CA HIS A 425 -6.27 -8.13 15.85
C HIS A 425 -4.84 -7.64 16.03
N SER A 426 -3.87 -8.55 15.91
CA SER A 426 -2.45 -8.20 15.94
C SER A 426 -1.61 -9.09 15.04
N PHE A 427 -0.76 -8.47 14.22
CA PHE A 427 0.21 -9.19 13.40
C PHE A 427 1.42 -8.30 13.09
N GLY A 428 2.41 -8.86 12.38
CA GLY A 428 3.61 -8.13 11.99
C GLY A 428 3.25 -6.89 11.16
N LEU A 429 3.81 -5.73 11.51
CA LEU A 429 3.49 -4.46 10.88
C LEU A 429 3.85 -4.48 9.38
N PRO A 430 2.88 -4.40 8.44
CA PRO A 430 3.16 -4.45 7.01
C PRO A 430 3.79 -3.15 6.53
N MET A 431 4.46 -3.21 5.38
CA MET A 431 5.21 -2.08 4.83
C MET A 431 4.36 -0.81 4.66
N GLY A 432 3.14 -0.95 4.15
CA GLY A 432 2.23 0.19 3.95
C GLY A 432 1.87 0.93 5.25
N ALA A 433 1.91 0.24 6.39
CA ALA A 433 1.62 0.80 7.70
C ALA A 433 2.87 1.28 8.46
N LYS A 434 4.09 1.03 7.95
CA LYS A 434 5.32 1.44 8.63
C LYS A 434 5.45 2.99 8.71
N PRO A 435 5.95 3.52 9.84
CA PRO A 435 6.02 4.97 10.09
C PRO A 435 7.31 5.64 9.61
N ASN A 436 8.35 4.87 9.29
CA ASN A 436 9.65 5.40 8.85
C ASN A 436 9.63 5.81 7.38
N ASN A 437 10.55 6.71 7.01
CA ASN A 437 10.61 7.33 5.69
C ASN A 437 10.55 6.29 4.57
N THR A 438 9.49 6.38 3.76
CA THR A 438 9.30 5.59 2.56
C THR A 438 9.83 6.36 1.35
N ILE A 439 10.66 5.71 0.54
CA ILE A 439 11.19 6.22 -0.73
C ILE A 439 10.51 5.49 -1.89
N ARG A 440 10.45 6.16 -3.06
CA ARG A 440 9.82 5.59 -4.24
C ARG A 440 10.76 4.58 -4.89
N PHE A 441 10.32 3.33 -4.98
CA PHE A 441 10.87 2.36 -5.91
C PHE A 441 9.88 2.20 -7.06
N SER A 442 10.32 2.40 -8.28
CA SER A 442 9.45 2.34 -9.46
C SER A 442 10.11 1.57 -10.58
N GLY A 443 9.33 1.12 -11.55
CA GLY A 443 9.89 0.55 -12.75
C GLY A 443 8.90 0.40 -13.88
N ILE A 444 9.40 -0.12 -14.99
CA ILE A 444 8.62 -0.48 -16.18
C ILE A 444 8.95 -1.89 -16.63
N VAL A 445 7.92 -2.71 -16.81
CA VAL A 445 8.00 -4.09 -17.30
C VAL A 445 7.74 -4.07 -18.81
N LYS A 446 8.76 -4.43 -19.60
CA LYS A 446 8.66 -4.41 -21.07
C LYS A 446 9.52 -5.50 -21.73
N GLU A 447 9.12 -5.85 -22.94
CA GLU A 447 9.90 -6.68 -23.84
C GLU A 447 11.03 -5.82 -24.46
N PRO A 448 12.32 -6.23 -24.39
CA PRO A 448 13.44 -5.38 -24.81
C PRO A 448 13.55 -5.04 -26.31
N THR A 449 13.01 -5.89 -27.18
CA THR A 449 13.10 -5.78 -28.64
C THR A 449 11.91 -5.05 -29.27
N THR A 450 10.68 -5.34 -28.82
CA THR A 450 9.42 -4.78 -29.33
C THR A 450 8.95 -3.58 -28.51
N GLY A 451 9.38 -3.48 -27.25
CA GLY A 451 8.86 -2.50 -26.29
C GLY A 451 7.44 -2.80 -25.82
N GLU A 452 6.90 -3.99 -26.11
CA GLU A 452 5.57 -4.45 -25.64
C GLU A 452 5.54 -4.46 -24.10
N THR A 453 4.47 -3.93 -23.53
CA THR A 453 4.21 -3.94 -22.08
C THR A 453 3.34 -5.12 -21.71
N PHE A 454 3.41 -5.56 -20.45
CA PHE A 454 2.67 -6.73 -19.99
C PHE A 454 1.82 -6.43 -18.76
N GLU A 455 0.66 -7.08 -18.70
CA GLU A 455 -0.13 -7.19 -17.48
C GLU A 455 0.45 -8.29 -16.58
N GLY A 456 0.41 -8.08 -15.27
CA GLY A 456 0.95 -9.00 -14.28
C GLY A 456 0.95 -8.39 -12.89
N VAL A 457 1.60 -9.07 -11.95
CA VAL A 457 1.72 -8.67 -10.55
C VAL A 457 3.18 -8.50 -10.19
N VAL A 458 3.49 -7.39 -9.53
CA VAL A 458 4.77 -7.14 -8.89
C VAL A 458 4.62 -7.36 -7.40
N THR A 459 5.53 -8.12 -6.81
CA THR A 459 5.63 -8.35 -5.37
C THR A 459 7.02 -7.92 -4.90
N ILE A 460 7.07 -7.27 -3.74
CA ILE A 460 8.32 -6.91 -3.08
C ILE A 460 8.31 -7.49 -1.67
N ILE A 461 9.41 -8.10 -1.28
CA ILE A 461 9.60 -8.67 0.05
C ILE A 461 10.83 -8.03 0.68
N ASP A 462 10.67 -7.45 1.88
CA ASP A 462 11.81 -7.04 2.71
C ASP A 462 12.50 -8.29 3.26
N VAL A 463 13.72 -8.55 2.79
CA VAL A 463 14.47 -9.76 3.13
C VAL A 463 14.94 -9.73 4.58
N SER A 464 15.16 -8.54 5.14
CA SER A 464 15.70 -8.36 6.49
C SER A 464 14.67 -8.68 7.57
N GLU A 465 13.40 -8.32 7.34
CA GLU A 465 12.31 -8.52 8.30
C GLU A 465 11.32 -9.61 7.87
N ALA A 466 11.50 -10.23 6.70
CA ALA A 466 10.52 -11.12 6.06
C ALA A 466 9.12 -10.48 6.03
N THR A 467 9.07 -9.17 5.77
CA THR A 467 7.84 -8.39 5.73
C THR A 467 7.45 -8.16 4.29
N GLU A 468 6.27 -8.64 3.90
CA GLU A 468 5.77 -8.48 2.55
C GLU A 468 5.20 -7.07 2.33
N VAL A 469 5.49 -6.52 1.14
CA VAL A 469 4.86 -5.30 0.64
C VAL A 469 3.65 -5.72 -0.17
N ALA A 470 2.49 -5.11 0.10
CA ALA A 470 1.24 -5.46 -0.58
C ALA A 470 1.42 -5.44 -2.11
N PRO A 471 1.15 -6.57 -2.81
CA PRO A 471 1.44 -6.67 -4.24
C PRO A 471 0.66 -5.70 -5.10
N ARG A 472 1.25 -5.33 -6.24
CA ARG A 472 0.75 -4.35 -7.19
C ARG A 472 0.46 -5.01 -8.54
N HIS A 473 -0.64 -4.65 -9.19
CA HIS A 473 -0.78 -4.93 -10.61
C HIS A 473 0.12 -3.99 -11.42
N ILE A 474 0.72 -4.52 -12.48
CA ILE A 474 1.41 -3.72 -13.49
C ILE A 474 0.35 -2.87 -14.22
N ARG A 475 0.63 -1.57 -14.38
CA ARG A 475 -0.27 -0.65 -15.09
C ARG A 475 -0.28 -0.97 -16.59
N PRO A 476 -1.30 -0.52 -17.36
CA PRO A 476 -1.37 -0.79 -18.80
C PRO A 476 -0.14 -0.31 -19.60
N ASP A 477 0.54 0.73 -19.12
CA ASP A 477 1.78 1.26 -19.70
C ASP A 477 3.05 0.47 -19.26
N GLY A 478 2.87 -0.66 -18.57
CA GLY A 478 3.95 -1.48 -18.04
C GLY A 478 4.55 -0.96 -16.73
N SER A 479 4.13 0.20 -16.23
CA SER A 479 4.75 0.80 -15.05
C SER A 479 4.23 0.23 -13.73
N PHE A 480 5.03 0.35 -12.67
CA PHE A 480 4.66 0.06 -11.30
C PHE A 480 5.46 0.94 -10.33
N ASP A 481 4.99 1.06 -9.09
CA ASP A 481 5.76 1.64 -8.00
C ASP A 481 5.32 1.17 -6.60
N PHE A 482 6.25 1.33 -5.67
CA PHE A 482 6.14 0.96 -4.27
C PHE A 482 6.78 2.03 -3.39
N GLU A 483 6.25 2.14 -2.18
CA GLU A 483 6.84 2.87 -1.06
C GLU A 483 7.62 1.89 -0.19
N LEU A 484 8.94 2.05 -0.15
CA LEU A 484 9.86 1.13 0.53
C LEU A 484 10.73 1.88 1.54
N ILE A 485 11.22 1.18 2.56
CA ILE A 485 12.19 1.74 3.51
C ILE A 485 13.57 1.79 2.85
N ASP A 486 14.23 2.94 2.95
CA ASP A 486 15.56 3.16 2.40
C ASP A 486 16.66 2.33 3.11
N ASN A 487 17.78 2.10 2.41
CA ASN A 487 18.96 1.39 2.89
C ASN A 487 18.62 -0.03 3.40
N ARG A 488 17.90 -0.81 2.57
CA ARG A 488 17.45 -2.18 2.85
C ARG A 488 17.54 -3.08 1.63
N ASP A 489 17.61 -4.38 1.90
CA ASP A 489 17.62 -5.42 0.87
C ASP A 489 16.21 -5.97 0.62
N TYR A 490 15.85 -6.07 -0.65
CA TYR A 490 14.54 -6.48 -1.12
C TYR A 490 14.65 -7.59 -2.17
N LEU A 491 13.65 -8.47 -2.18
CA LEU A 491 13.39 -9.39 -3.28
C LEU A 491 12.25 -8.82 -4.14
N LEU A 492 12.55 -8.52 -5.39
CA LEU A 492 11.57 -8.15 -6.41
C LEU A 492 11.13 -9.41 -7.16
N ILE A 493 9.83 -9.60 -7.27
CA ILE A 493 9.21 -10.70 -8.02
C ILE A 493 8.18 -10.11 -8.99
N VAL A 494 8.28 -10.43 -10.27
CA VAL A 494 7.32 -10.00 -11.31
C VAL A 494 6.79 -11.23 -12.01
N GLU A 495 5.47 -11.43 -11.94
CA GLU A 495 4.77 -12.62 -12.43
C GLU A 495 3.62 -12.21 -13.35
N GLY A 496 3.37 -12.97 -14.41
CA GLY A 496 2.24 -12.76 -15.31
C GLY A 496 2.01 -13.97 -16.21
N ASP A 497 0.81 -14.07 -16.78
CA ASP A 497 0.39 -15.27 -17.53
C ASP A 497 1.20 -15.47 -18.83
N ASN A 498 1.68 -14.37 -19.41
CA ASN A 498 2.23 -14.34 -20.77
C ASN A 498 3.75 -14.14 -20.84
N PHE A 499 4.45 -14.03 -19.72
CA PHE A 499 5.91 -13.85 -19.70
C PHE A 499 6.57 -14.67 -18.58
N PHE A 500 7.89 -14.89 -18.70
CA PHE A 500 8.66 -15.61 -17.70
C PHE A 500 8.79 -14.79 -16.43
N LYS A 501 8.53 -15.44 -15.30
CA LYS A 501 8.72 -14.88 -13.97
C LYS A 501 10.14 -14.29 -13.85
N PHE A 502 10.18 -13.05 -13.40
CA PHE A 502 11.41 -12.33 -13.13
C PHE A 502 11.59 -12.21 -11.61
N GLU A 503 12.78 -12.53 -11.12
CA GLU A 503 13.13 -12.41 -9.70
C GLU A 503 14.52 -11.78 -9.58
N GLU A 504 14.65 -10.79 -8.70
CA GLU A 504 15.94 -10.13 -8.45
C GLU A 504 16.04 -9.65 -7.00
N LEU A 505 17.17 -9.96 -6.36
CA LEU A 505 17.56 -9.35 -5.09
C LEU A 505 18.24 -8.01 -5.37
N PHE A 506 17.81 -6.96 -4.68
CA PHE A 506 18.41 -5.64 -4.81
C PHE A 506 18.56 -4.94 -3.46
N HIS A 507 19.59 -4.11 -3.36
CA HIS A 507 19.76 -3.17 -2.26
C HIS A 507 19.20 -1.81 -2.67
N LEU A 508 18.23 -1.31 -1.92
CA LEU A 508 17.62 -0.01 -2.17
C LEU A 508 18.41 1.09 -1.44
N ASN A 509 18.89 2.08 -2.19
CA ASN A 509 19.57 3.26 -1.68
C ASN A 509 19.08 4.51 -2.42
N GLY A 510 18.15 5.22 -1.80
CA GLY A 510 17.45 6.36 -2.40
C GLY A 510 16.40 5.97 -3.44
N GLU A 511 15.67 6.98 -3.93
CA GLU A 511 14.64 6.79 -4.95
C GLU A 511 15.22 6.15 -6.23
N THR A 512 14.61 5.04 -6.63
CA THR A 512 15.15 4.17 -7.69
C THR A 512 14.09 3.90 -8.76
N HIS A 513 14.51 3.92 -10.02
CA HIS A 513 13.69 3.52 -11.16
C HIS A 513 14.38 2.40 -11.94
N VAL A 514 13.64 1.36 -12.31
CA VAL A 514 14.19 0.16 -12.95
C VAL A 514 13.48 -0.17 -14.26
N GLU A 515 14.21 -0.69 -15.23
CA GLU A 515 13.61 -1.34 -16.40
C GLU A 515 13.72 -2.84 -16.22
N ILE A 516 12.58 -3.54 -16.22
CA ILE A 516 12.52 -4.98 -16.03
C ILE A 516 12.31 -5.64 -17.40
N PRO A 517 13.35 -6.30 -17.96
CA PRO A 517 13.22 -7.02 -19.21
C PRO A 517 12.50 -8.36 -18.95
N VAL A 518 11.32 -8.55 -19.55
CA VAL A 518 10.62 -9.83 -19.50
C VAL A 518 10.50 -10.44 -20.89
N VAL A 519 10.49 -11.77 -20.96
CA VAL A 519 10.42 -12.53 -22.21
C VAL A 519 9.11 -13.31 -22.24
N ARG A 520 8.40 -13.25 -23.37
CA ARG A 520 7.08 -13.86 -23.52
C ARG A 520 7.18 -15.40 -23.53
N ASN A 521 6.22 -16.07 -22.91
CA ASN A 521 6.24 -17.53 -22.67
C ASN A 521 6.27 -18.39 -23.95
N ASN A 522 5.79 -17.86 -25.08
CA ASN A 522 5.70 -18.57 -26.37
C ASN A 522 6.66 -18.02 -27.45
N THR A 523 7.73 -17.33 -27.04
CA THR A 523 8.63 -16.69 -28.00
C THR A 523 9.57 -17.71 -28.65
N SER A 524 9.63 -17.71 -29.98
CA SER A 524 10.82 -18.18 -30.69
C SER A 524 11.91 -17.13 -30.49
N ILE A 525 12.89 -17.40 -29.63
CA ILE A 525 14.03 -16.51 -29.47
C ILE A 525 14.99 -16.81 -30.62
N THR A 526 14.92 -16.01 -31.67
CA THR A 526 15.95 -16.02 -32.72
C THR A 526 17.15 -15.26 -32.16
N PHE A 527 18.16 -15.98 -31.70
CA PHE A 527 19.48 -15.39 -31.42
C PHE A 527 20.05 -14.84 -32.73
N GLU A 528 20.92 -13.81 -32.67
CA GLU A 528 21.72 -13.39 -33.83
C GLU A 528 22.32 -14.63 -34.51
N SER A 529 22.24 -14.69 -35.85
CA SER A 529 22.54 -15.91 -36.60
C SER A 529 23.87 -16.50 -36.16
N ILE A 530 23.81 -17.73 -35.63
CA ILE A 530 25.02 -18.49 -35.31
C ILE A 530 25.66 -18.87 -36.65
N ASP A 531 26.63 -18.05 -37.08
CA ASP A 531 27.29 -18.17 -38.39
C ASP A 531 28.28 -19.34 -38.38
N PHE A 532 27.89 -20.46 -38.97
CA PHE A 532 28.82 -21.55 -39.23
C PHE A 532 29.63 -21.29 -40.51
N GLU A 533 30.91 -21.67 -40.50
CA GLU A 533 31.69 -21.78 -41.73
C GLU A 533 30.99 -22.69 -42.75
N SER A 534 31.17 -22.39 -44.04
CA SER A 534 30.56 -23.16 -45.13
C SER A 534 30.94 -24.64 -45.05
N GLY A 535 29.94 -25.52 -45.11
CA GLY A 535 30.12 -26.97 -44.99
C GLY A 535 30.53 -27.48 -43.59
N SER A 536 30.62 -26.60 -42.58
CA SER A 536 31.04 -26.95 -41.22
C SER A 536 29.87 -26.96 -40.24
N TYR A 537 29.99 -27.80 -39.21
CA TYR A 537 29.12 -27.87 -38.02
C TYR A 537 29.89 -27.61 -36.73
N ARG A 538 31.15 -27.17 -36.83
CA ARG A 538 31.99 -26.85 -35.68
C ARG A 538 31.53 -25.53 -35.05
N LEU A 539 31.31 -25.55 -33.74
CA LEU A 539 31.04 -24.35 -32.97
C LEU A 539 32.28 -23.46 -32.89
N LEU A 540 32.11 -22.16 -33.13
CA LEU A 540 33.14 -21.14 -32.98
C LEU A 540 33.15 -20.61 -31.54
N PRO A 541 34.30 -20.18 -31.00
CA PRO A 541 34.38 -19.66 -29.62
C PRO A 541 33.44 -18.49 -29.32
N GLU A 542 33.18 -17.63 -30.32
CA GLU A 542 32.23 -16.52 -30.21
C GLU A 542 30.77 -16.96 -29.99
N MET A 543 30.43 -18.18 -30.40
CA MET A 543 29.10 -18.78 -30.18
C MET A 543 28.90 -19.24 -28.73
N GLU A 544 29.99 -19.59 -28.03
CA GLU A 544 29.94 -20.14 -26.67
C GLU A 544 29.29 -19.16 -25.69
N ASN A 545 29.53 -17.86 -25.84
CA ASN A 545 28.90 -16.83 -24.99
C ASN A 545 27.37 -16.87 -25.07
N ASN A 546 26.82 -16.99 -26.28
CA ASN A 546 25.37 -17.06 -26.48
C ASN A 546 24.80 -18.40 -25.98
N LEU A 547 25.54 -19.50 -26.19
CA LEU A 547 25.14 -20.82 -25.69
C LEU A 547 25.18 -20.90 -24.14
N HIS A 548 26.11 -20.22 -23.48
CA HIS A 548 26.15 -20.12 -22.02
C HIS A 548 24.94 -19.39 -21.45
N LEU A 549 24.42 -18.36 -22.12
CA LEU A 549 23.17 -17.70 -21.72
C LEU A 549 21.99 -18.67 -21.76
N ILE A 550 21.94 -19.54 -22.77
CA ILE A 550 20.92 -20.57 -22.90
C ILE A 550 21.05 -21.64 -21.80
N ILE A 551 22.28 -22.04 -21.50
CA ILE A 551 22.57 -23.01 -20.42
C ILE A 551 22.13 -22.42 -19.08
N GLN A 552 22.52 -21.19 -18.75
CA GLN A 552 22.09 -20.52 -17.52
C GLN A 552 20.55 -20.44 -17.40
N PHE A 553 19.87 -20.18 -18.53
CA PHE A 553 18.41 -20.20 -18.57
C PHE A 553 17.85 -21.60 -18.23
N LEU A 554 18.38 -22.67 -18.84
CA LEU A 554 17.93 -24.04 -18.57
C LEU A 554 18.27 -24.51 -17.14
N GLU A 555 19.36 -24.04 -16.54
CA GLU A 555 19.69 -24.28 -15.13
C GLU A 555 18.67 -23.61 -14.22
N GLN A 556 18.32 -22.36 -14.49
CA GLN A 556 17.39 -21.59 -13.69
C GLN A 556 15.93 -22.07 -13.82
N TYR A 557 15.55 -22.65 -14.97
CA TYR A 557 14.18 -23.02 -15.28
C TYR A 557 14.03 -24.51 -15.70
N PRO A 558 13.92 -25.45 -14.74
CA PRO A 558 13.93 -26.91 -15.00
C PRO A 558 12.78 -27.43 -15.89
N ASP A 559 11.60 -26.82 -15.82
CA ASP A 559 10.42 -27.26 -16.58
C ASP A 559 10.47 -26.88 -18.08
N PHE A 560 11.48 -26.11 -18.46
CA PHE A 560 11.64 -25.60 -19.80
C PHE A 560 12.56 -26.45 -20.66
N HIS A 561 12.15 -26.53 -21.92
CA HIS A 561 12.76 -27.32 -22.96
C HIS A 561 13.10 -26.38 -24.13
N ILE A 562 14.13 -26.73 -24.87
CA ILE A 562 14.61 -25.94 -26.01
C ILE A 562 14.56 -26.78 -27.27
N MET A 563 14.16 -26.16 -28.37
CA MET A 563 14.24 -26.72 -29.71
C MET A 563 15.18 -25.89 -30.56
N VAL A 564 16.27 -26.52 -31.00
CA VAL A 564 17.29 -25.96 -31.89
C VAL A 564 16.93 -26.34 -33.32
N ILE A 565 16.76 -25.36 -34.20
CA ILE A 565 16.38 -25.58 -35.60
C ILE A 565 17.47 -25.04 -36.51
N GLY A 566 18.18 -25.92 -37.20
CA GLY A 566 19.20 -25.57 -38.18
C GLY A 566 18.60 -25.35 -39.57
N HIS A 567 19.08 -24.33 -40.26
CA HIS A 567 18.74 -24.02 -41.65
C HIS A 567 20.00 -23.90 -42.51
N THR A 568 19.84 -24.12 -43.82
CA THR A 568 20.85 -23.84 -44.85
C THR A 568 20.29 -22.91 -45.91
N ASP A 569 21.17 -22.37 -46.75
CA ASP A 569 20.75 -21.81 -48.03
C ASP A 569 20.32 -22.93 -49.01
N GLU A 570 19.88 -22.51 -50.19
CA GLU A 570 19.42 -23.39 -51.29
C GLU A 570 20.56 -23.93 -52.15
N ASP A 571 21.81 -23.52 -51.91
CA ASP A 571 22.93 -23.95 -52.73
C ASP A 571 23.30 -25.41 -52.43
N GLY A 572 23.63 -26.17 -53.47
CA GLY A 572 24.11 -27.55 -53.33
C GLY A 572 23.01 -28.62 -53.34
N ASN A 573 23.26 -29.75 -52.70
CA ASN A 573 22.36 -30.89 -52.72
C ASN A 573 21.40 -30.84 -51.53
N HIS A 574 20.10 -30.92 -51.81
CA HIS A 574 19.05 -30.85 -50.79
C HIS A 574 19.21 -31.86 -49.64
N GLN A 575 19.58 -33.11 -49.92
CA GLN A 575 19.78 -34.12 -48.89
C GLN A 575 20.99 -33.79 -48.02
N LEU A 576 22.08 -33.33 -48.63
CA LEU A 576 23.27 -32.90 -47.88
C LEU A 576 22.99 -31.66 -47.02
N ASN A 577 22.10 -30.78 -47.46
CA ASN A 577 21.68 -29.59 -46.72
C ASN A 577 20.84 -29.93 -45.49
N ILE A 578 19.92 -30.89 -45.61
CA ILE A 578 19.21 -31.46 -44.46
C ILE A 578 20.23 -32.06 -43.48
N ASP A 579 21.11 -32.95 -43.94
CA ASP A 579 22.10 -33.61 -43.09
C ASP A 579 23.04 -32.59 -42.39
N LEU A 580 23.45 -31.54 -43.10
CA LEU A 580 24.32 -30.49 -42.56
C LEU A 580 23.60 -29.64 -41.51
N SER A 581 22.36 -29.23 -41.77
CA SER A 581 21.55 -28.47 -40.81
C SER A 581 21.27 -29.28 -39.54
N GLN A 582 21.02 -30.59 -39.67
CA GLN A 582 20.83 -31.48 -38.53
C GLN A 582 22.10 -31.60 -37.70
N LYS A 583 23.25 -31.82 -38.33
CA LYS A 583 24.55 -31.87 -37.63
C LYS A 583 24.87 -30.58 -36.87
N ARG A 584 24.50 -29.43 -37.42
CA ARG A 584 24.65 -28.13 -36.72
C ARG A 584 23.75 -28.03 -35.50
N ALA A 585 22.47 -28.39 -35.65
CA ALA A 585 21.53 -28.40 -34.54
C ALA A 585 21.95 -29.39 -33.44
N ASP A 586 22.42 -30.59 -33.83
CA ASP A 586 22.94 -31.59 -32.91
C ASP A 586 24.19 -31.09 -32.18
N ALA A 587 25.14 -30.46 -32.87
CA ALA A 587 26.35 -29.93 -32.24
C ALA A 587 26.03 -28.89 -31.14
N ILE A 588 25.03 -28.02 -31.40
CA ILE A 588 24.55 -27.05 -30.41
C ILE A 588 23.84 -27.74 -29.25
N ARG A 589 22.94 -28.69 -29.53
CA ARG A 589 22.25 -29.47 -28.49
C ARG A 589 23.26 -30.17 -27.60
N ASP A 590 24.20 -30.89 -28.18
CA ASP A 590 25.19 -31.67 -27.45
C ASP A 590 26.10 -30.77 -26.61
N TYR A 591 26.44 -29.58 -27.10
CA TYR A 591 27.15 -28.57 -26.31
C TYR A 591 26.33 -28.13 -25.09
N ILE A 592 25.05 -27.77 -25.28
CA ILE A 592 24.18 -27.33 -24.19
C ILE A 592 23.98 -28.44 -23.14
N LEU A 593 23.69 -29.67 -23.59
CA LEU A 593 23.49 -30.82 -22.71
C LEU A 593 24.76 -31.19 -21.94
N SER A 594 25.92 -31.23 -22.63
CA SER A 594 27.18 -31.64 -22.00
C SER A 594 27.76 -30.60 -21.06
N TYR A 595 27.72 -29.32 -21.44
CA TYR A 595 28.24 -28.23 -20.62
C TYR A 595 27.32 -27.95 -19.42
N GLY A 596 25.99 -27.93 -19.64
CA GLY A 596 24.99 -27.69 -18.60
C GLY A 596 24.63 -28.92 -17.75
N GLY A 597 25.05 -30.12 -18.14
CA GLY A 597 24.76 -31.36 -17.39
C GLY A 597 23.27 -31.73 -17.38
N PHE A 598 22.55 -31.49 -18.48
CA PHE A 598 21.11 -31.70 -18.57
C PHE A 598 20.73 -33.10 -19.10
N GLU A 599 19.52 -33.56 -18.74
CA GLU A 599 18.91 -34.75 -19.32
C GLU A 599 18.61 -34.58 -20.82
N ASN A 600 18.61 -35.68 -21.57
CA ASN A 600 18.51 -35.66 -23.04
C ASN A 600 17.20 -35.08 -23.59
N ASP A 601 16.15 -35.03 -22.79
CA ASP A 601 14.86 -34.45 -23.19
C ASP A 601 14.81 -32.93 -23.02
N ARG A 602 15.78 -32.30 -22.35
CA ARG A 602 15.79 -30.84 -22.15
C ARG A 602 16.04 -30.04 -23.42
N VAL A 603 16.71 -30.63 -24.41
CA VAL A 603 17.06 -29.94 -25.67
C VAL A 603 16.85 -30.86 -26.87
N TYR A 604 16.04 -30.42 -27.82
CA TYR A 604 15.75 -31.09 -29.08
C TYR A 604 16.47 -30.37 -30.24
N ALA A 605 16.84 -31.12 -31.28
CA ALA A 605 17.57 -30.59 -32.43
C ALA A 605 16.97 -31.08 -33.75
N PHE A 606 16.72 -30.16 -34.68
CA PHE A 606 16.15 -30.45 -36.00
C PHE A 606 16.89 -29.71 -37.10
N GLY A 607 17.19 -30.41 -38.19
CA GLY A 607 17.69 -29.83 -39.43
C GLY A 607 16.59 -29.72 -40.48
N LEU A 608 16.23 -28.51 -40.89
CA LEU A 608 15.24 -28.27 -41.94
C LEU A 608 15.86 -28.08 -43.33
N GLY A 609 17.19 -28.04 -43.42
CA GLY A 609 17.91 -27.71 -44.65
C GLY A 609 17.43 -26.38 -45.21
N SER A 610 17.12 -26.36 -46.51
CA SER A 610 16.66 -25.17 -47.23
C SER A 610 15.13 -25.05 -47.32
N THR A 611 14.36 -25.87 -46.59
CA THR A 611 12.90 -25.96 -46.75
C THR A 611 12.12 -24.80 -46.13
N ALA A 612 12.75 -24.03 -45.24
CA ALA A 612 12.19 -22.86 -44.57
C ALA A 612 13.12 -21.64 -44.67
N PRO A 613 13.33 -21.08 -45.88
CA PRO A 613 14.19 -19.92 -46.08
C PRO A 613 13.52 -18.64 -45.58
N ILE A 614 14.31 -17.69 -45.07
CA ILE A 614 13.86 -16.31 -44.82
C ILE A 614 13.70 -15.60 -46.16
N HIS A 615 14.69 -15.74 -47.04
CA HIS A 615 14.68 -15.20 -48.39
C HIS A 615 14.43 -16.33 -49.38
N THR A 616 13.24 -16.34 -49.99
CA THR A 616 12.84 -17.35 -50.99
C THR A 616 13.59 -17.23 -52.31
N VAL A 617 14.19 -16.08 -52.58
CA VAL A 617 15.16 -15.84 -53.66
C VAL A 617 16.32 -15.10 -53.02
N ALA A 618 17.47 -15.76 -52.89
CA ALA A 618 18.66 -15.20 -52.23
C ALA A 618 19.80 -15.03 -53.24
N ASP A 619 19.91 -13.84 -53.82
CA ASP A 619 20.86 -13.55 -54.91
C ASP A 619 22.20 -12.99 -54.38
N THR A 620 22.22 -12.50 -53.15
CA THR A 620 23.42 -11.96 -52.49
C THR A 620 23.96 -12.91 -51.42
N GLU A 621 25.28 -12.87 -51.18
CA GLU A 621 25.90 -13.67 -50.11
C GLU A 621 25.38 -13.34 -48.71
N GLU A 622 24.91 -12.11 -48.51
CA GLU A 622 24.32 -11.67 -47.24
C GLU A 622 22.91 -12.29 -47.03
N GLU A 623 22.08 -12.35 -48.07
CA GLU A 623 20.79 -13.06 -48.04
C GLU A 623 20.95 -14.56 -47.85
N LYS A 624 21.94 -15.16 -48.52
CA LYS A 624 22.28 -16.58 -48.31
C LYS A 624 22.79 -16.82 -46.89
N ARG A 625 23.56 -15.89 -46.31
CA ARG A 625 23.99 -15.96 -44.91
C ARG A 625 22.80 -15.95 -43.95
N MET A 626 21.80 -15.10 -44.19
CA MET A 626 20.58 -15.06 -43.38
C MET A 626 19.77 -16.37 -43.45
N ASN A 627 19.79 -17.07 -44.59
CA ASN A 627 19.18 -18.40 -44.70
C ASN A 627 19.98 -19.48 -43.94
N ARG A 628 21.32 -19.35 -43.84
CA ARG A 628 22.20 -20.22 -43.03
C ARG A 628 22.18 -19.86 -41.54
N ARG A 629 21.03 -20.03 -40.89
CA ARG A 629 20.83 -19.66 -39.48
C ARG A 629 20.53 -20.86 -38.59
N VAL A 630 20.55 -20.61 -37.29
CA VAL A 630 19.96 -21.49 -36.28
C VAL A 630 18.91 -20.70 -35.49
N GLU A 631 17.72 -21.27 -35.33
CA GLU A 631 16.65 -20.72 -34.49
C GLU A 631 16.54 -21.52 -33.19
N PHE A 632 16.19 -20.83 -32.10
CA PHE A 632 15.89 -21.47 -30.82
C PHE A 632 14.43 -21.21 -30.45
N LYS A 633 13.70 -22.25 -30.07
CA LYS A 633 12.35 -22.13 -29.52
C LYS A 633 12.32 -22.68 -28.11
N ILE A 634 11.84 -21.87 -27.18
CA ILE A 634 11.72 -22.23 -25.77
C ILE A 634 10.26 -22.59 -25.50
N PHE A 635 10.02 -23.68 -24.77
CA PHE A 635 8.67 -24.11 -24.42
C PHE A 635 8.63 -24.88 -23.10
N ARG A 636 7.45 -24.96 -22.49
CA ARG A 636 7.18 -25.83 -21.32
C ARG A 636 6.76 -27.22 -21.78
N SER A 637 7.10 -28.24 -21.00
CA SER A 637 6.58 -29.59 -21.22
C SER A 637 5.06 -29.62 -21.04
N THR A 638 4.31 -29.65 -22.15
CA THR A 638 2.87 -29.91 -22.16
C THR A 638 2.55 -31.03 -23.16
N ASN A 639 1.52 -31.82 -22.87
CA ASN A 639 1.11 -32.96 -23.72
C ASN A 639 0.76 -32.55 -25.16
N GLU A 640 0.29 -31.31 -25.39
CA GLU A 640 -0.06 -30.80 -26.73
C GLU A 640 1.14 -30.54 -27.63
N LEU A 641 2.29 -30.12 -27.08
CA LEU A 641 3.53 -29.92 -27.85
C LEU A 641 4.21 -31.25 -28.18
N GLN A 642 4.04 -32.28 -27.36
CA GLN A 642 4.44 -33.65 -27.69
C GLN A 642 3.64 -34.25 -28.86
N GLU A 643 2.38 -33.83 -29.06
CA GLU A 643 1.59 -34.23 -30.24
C GLU A 643 2.02 -33.47 -31.50
N LYS A 644 2.23 -32.15 -31.41
CA LYS A 644 2.80 -31.36 -32.51
C LYS A 644 4.22 -31.83 -32.91
N TYR A 645 4.97 -32.37 -31.94
CA TYR A 645 6.25 -33.05 -32.12
C TYR A 645 6.14 -34.35 -32.93
N LYS A 646 5.06 -35.12 -32.79
CA LYS A 646 4.79 -36.28 -33.66
C LYS A 646 4.41 -35.88 -35.08
N GLU A 647 3.81 -34.71 -35.27
CA GLU A 647 3.47 -34.20 -36.62
C GLU A 647 4.70 -33.69 -37.39
N LEU A 648 5.70 -33.12 -36.73
CA LEU A 648 6.96 -32.71 -37.37
C LEU A 648 7.91 -33.89 -37.70
N LEU A 649 7.68 -35.05 -37.08
CA LEU A 649 8.43 -36.29 -37.31
C LEU A 649 7.86 -37.16 -38.46
N ASN A 650 6.65 -36.84 -38.96
CA ASN A 650 5.99 -37.50 -40.08
C ASN A 650 5.96 -36.59 -41.31
#